data_AF-A0A7X0HR26-F1
#
_entry.id   AF-A0A7X0HR26-F1
#
_cell.length_a   1.000
_cell.length_b   1.000
_cell.length_c   1.000
_cell.angle_alpha   90.00
_cell.angle_beta   90.00
_cell.angle_gamma   90.00
#
_symmetry.space_group_name_H-M   'P 1'
#
loop_
_entity.id
_entity.type
_entity.pdbx_description
1 polymer ?
#
loop_
_entity_poly.entity_id
_entity_poly.type
_entity_poly.pdbx_seq_one_letter_code
_entity_poly.pdbx_strand_id
1 'polypeptide(L)'
;MELINSPFFIGEDKELILQMLKTNNVQAVEIVDVNHCSYPIIGRKFGHHSGRDIKIIHSKEQSLEEDFDYFTKLVVIEHEYKLEVLGLDVVKTEEAIVHAVKNREIPIRTVQYGWEYEEIDQRDLPKEWLQLAVRAVYVTGMQHAYVKLGKLNSEKAIVLDVHPLPAEDFGQEEDAKEIFTIGADIEFMLSCDDELLPASEFFPLEGAVGCDERQIEQDSGEFALAEIRPEQSESPHELFRNIQSLIAAASERIPYSNISIRAGSMPFYGYQCGGHLHLGIKPSVKLLRVLDYFLAFPLAMLEQSNTSRKRRRTKHGGIGRFRHKPYGFEYLSLSSWMIKPEITLAVLCLAKLAVSHFTKLETPYLFHPLIQRAYYQGNQPVLKSIWQDIKKQIITKTDYLSYEKELTPFFKCIEEGYLLNEAKDIRKNWNLEIPNQEYERGLIIHVPKKIREKFHLSVGEDTFVCAGKSMSKATIRPYSFSFRNSKIIQLTPKLRENLSLPKEWNPKILPANGSLILGPILGILTNRPFERQGTYFQHISKMAINKQMLVYVFEPKDIIWEKQLIKGTTTEGEGLFPFPAVIYDRYFLTRKKQIKEIEEIRAKLQFIYQIPFINSPKLFDLTGDKWLSYQVLKEKHEEYLPDTCIYKQPSDIKEMIDLYGEVFIKPLGGALGKGIIQVMQNPSGLYWMNPKQQNFQPLGAVEDLTATLFPQIERGPYVLQEAVRRKKLNEHYVEIRVYMQKNGRMKWVRTGMVARLTNEGIMTVETEINRRASIVLSKLYPNPNERRIIKNQITKVTKSVVETIEHTVGTFGELAVDICIDQYDTIKILEVNAKPDNLFSQVNAYKLRNLAAQRLLNYATALSGFVWNDKEESGGFS
;
A
#
# COMPACT_ATOMS: atom_id res chain seq x y z
N MET A 1 31.43 -23.84 -11.60
CA MET A 1 32.07 -24.58 -10.49
C MET A 1 33.59 -24.53 -10.57
N GLU A 2 34.20 -24.52 -11.77
CA GLU A 2 35.67 -24.38 -11.95
C GLU A 2 36.28 -23.08 -11.37
N LEU A 3 35.50 -22.00 -11.26
CA LEU A 3 35.95 -20.71 -10.70
C LEU A 3 36.09 -20.65 -9.16
N ILE A 4 35.64 -21.68 -8.41
CA ILE A 4 35.65 -21.66 -6.93
C ILE A 4 36.99 -22.17 -6.36
N ASN A 5 37.79 -22.88 -7.16
CA ASN A 5 38.94 -23.66 -6.68
C ASN A 5 40.28 -22.89 -6.57
N SER A 6 40.30 -21.57 -6.77
CA SER A 6 41.52 -20.75 -6.64
C SER A 6 41.44 -19.83 -5.41
N PRO A 7 42.50 -19.74 -4.57
CA PRO A 7 42.52 -18.78 -3.46
C PRO A 7 42.47 -17.37 -4.03
N PHE A 8 41.36 -16.68 -3.80
CA PHE A 8 41.09 -15.34 -4.31
C PHE A 8 41.48 -14.32 -3.25
N PHE A 9 42.44 -13.43 -3.56
CA PHE A 9 42.83 -12.35 -2.65
C PHE A 9 42.11 -11.04 -3.02
N ILE A 10 41.28 -10.54 -2.11
CA ILE A 10 40.48 -9.32 -2.31
C ILE A 10 41.34 -8.05 -2.19
N GLY A 11 42.50 -8.12 -1.54
CA GLY A 11 43.18 -6.93 -1.01
C GLY A 11 43.70 -5.92 -2.04
N GLU A 12 43.83 -6.30 -3.30
CA GLU A 12 44.33 -5.41 -4.36
C GLU A 12 43.21 -4.88 -5.29
N ASP A 13 42.01 -5.46 -5.23
CA ASP A 13 40.87 -5.07 -6.05
C ASP A 13 39.92 -4.15 -5.28
N LYS A 14 40.16 -2.83 -5.42
CA LYS A 14 39.37 -1.80 -4.74
C LYS A 14 37.90 -1.78 -5.18
N GLU A 15 37.60 -2.11 -6.43
CA GLU A 15 36.21 -2.21 -6.88
C GLU A 15 35.52 -3.34 -6.13
N LEU A 16 36.14 -4.52 -6.11
CA LEU A 16 35.60 -5.67 -5.41
C LEU A 16 35.49 -5.44 -3.91
N ILE A 17 36.43 -4.75 -3.27
CA ILE A 17 36.33 -4.34 -1.85
C ILE A 17 35.01 -3.57 -1.64
N LEU A 18 34.72 -2.55 -2.45
CA LEU A 18 33.48 -1.77 -2.33
C LEU A 18 32.23 -2.62 -2.60
N GLN A 19 32.29 -3.52 -3.60
CA GLN A 19 31.20 -4.47 -3.85
C GLN A 19 30.98 -5.39 -2.63
N MET A 20 32.05 -5.80 -1.96
CA MET A 20 32.01 -6.66 -0.78
C MET A 20 31.46 -5.93 0.45
N LEU A 21 31.88 -4.69 0.68
CA LEU A 21 31.31 -3.82 1.71
C LEU A 21 29.80 -3.64 1.51
N LYS A 22 29.37 -3.33 0.27
CA LYS A 22 27.95 -3.22 -0.10
C LYS A 22 27.20 -4.53 0.14
N THR A 23 27.75 -5.67 -0.28
CA THR A 23 27.16 -7.00 -0.06
C THR A 23 26.93 -7.28 1.43
N ASN A 24 27.88 -6.87 2.28
CA ASN A 24 27.84 -7.06 3.73
C ASN A 24 27.08 -5.98 4.49
N ASN A 25 26.38 -5.08 3.78
CA ASN A 25 25.66 -3.93 4.36
C ASN A 25 26.56 -3.05 5.24
N VAL A 26 27.81 -2.85 4.82
CA VAL A 26 28.74 -1.87 5.38
C VAL A 26 28.53 -0.56 4.64
N GLN A 27 28.32 0.53 5.38
CA GLN A 27 28.07 1.85 4.81
C GLN A 27 29.36 2.37 4.16
N ALA A 28 29.41 2.38 2.83
CA ALA A 28 30.59 2.75 2.05
C ALA A 28 30.21 3.60 0.82
N VAL A 29 31.20 4.19 0.15
CA VAL A 29 31.01 4.84 -1.15
C VAL A 29 30.44 3.85 -2.18
N GLU A 30 29.47 4.29 -2.97
CA GLU A 30 28.73 3.43 -3.88
C GLU A 30 29.35 3.42 -5.28
N ILE A 31 29.59 2.22 -5.83
CA ILE A 31 29.95 2.02 -7.24
C ILE A 31 28.75 2.36 -8.12
N VAL A 32 28.99 3.09 -9.21
CA VAL A 32 27.96 3.57 -10.15
C VAL A 32 28.24 3.12 -11.57
N ASP A 33 27.18 2.83 -12.32
CA ASP A 33 27.23 2.61 -13.77
C ASP A 33 27.14 3.96 -14.49
N VAL A 34 28.15 4.27 -15.32
CA VAL A 34 28.25 5.51 -16.11
C VAL A 34 27.05 5.75 -17.04
N ASN A 35 26.32 4.70 -17.41
CA ASN A 35 25.14 4.80 -18.27
C ASN A 35 23.86 5.18 -17.52
N HIS A 36 23.82 4.98 -16.20
CA HIS A 36 22.59 5.06 -15.40
C HIS A 36 22.74 5.91 -14.13
N CYS A 37 23.76 6.78 -14.06
CA CYS A 37 24.03 7.64 -12.91
C CYS A 37 23.81 9.13 -13.20
N SER A 38 23.88 9.95 -12.14
CA SER A 38 23.86 11.41 -12.21
C SER A 38 25.25 11.95 -11.93
N TYR A 39 25.72 12.91 -12.74
CA TYR A 39 27.01 13.57 -12.59
C TYR A 39 26.91 14.78 -11.63
N PRO A 40 28.00 15.17 -10.94
CA PRO A 40 29.35 14.61 -11.04
C PRO A 40 29.54 13.28 -10.28
N ILE A 41 30.43 12.43 -10.82
CA ILE A 41 30.88 11.16 -10.22
C ILE A 41 32.40 11.19 -10.00
N ILE A 42 32.94 10.16 -9.37
CA ILE A 42 34.38 10.00 -9.15
C ILE A 42 34.91 8.83 -9.98
N GLY A 43 35.79 9.11 -10.93
CA GLY A 43 36.55 8.10 -11.67
C GLY A 43 37.72 7.60 -10.84
N ARG A 44 37.96 6.28 -10.85
CA ARG A 44 39.00 5.61 -10.05
C ARG A 44 39.84 4.66 -10.89
N LYS A 45 41.15 4.62 -10.64
CA LYS A 45 42.09 3.65 -11.21
C LYS A 45 42.47 2.56 -10.21
N PHE A 46 42.82 1.37 -10.70
CA PHE A 46 43.41 0.29 -9.89
C PHE A 46 44.81 0.70 -9.37
N GLY A 47 45.12 0.28 -8.14
CA GLY A 47 46.38 0.57 -7.44
C GLY A 47 46.37 1.82 -6.54
N HIS A 48 47.56 2.18 -6.03
CA HIS A 48 47.79 3.38 -5.21
C HIS A 48 48.70 4.36 -5.94
N HIS A 49 48.13 5.41 -6.54
CA HIS A 49 48.87 6.43 -7.29
C HIS A 49 48.92 7.79 -6.57
N SER A 50 48.96 7.76 -5.23
CA SER A 50 49.09 8.95 -4.37
C SER A 50 48.07 10.07 -4.65
N GLY A 51 46.87 9.74 -5.14
CA GLY A 51 45.80 10.70 -5.45
C GLY A 51 45.67 11.08 -6.93
N ARG A 52 46.50 10.53 -7.83
CA ARG A 52 46.32 10.63 -9.29
C ARG A 52 45.35 9.58 -9.85
N ASP A 53 44.98 8.62 -8.99
CA ASP A 53 44.05 7.53 -9.24
C ASP A 53 42.58 7.94 -9.08
N ILE A 54 42.28 9.19 -8.69
CA ILE A 54 40.92 9.66 -8.40
C ILE A 54 40.69 11.00 -9.08
N LYS A 55 39.56 11.16 -9.80
CA LYS A 55 39.19 12.44 -10.42
C LYS A 55 37.67 12.65 -10.41
N ILE A 56 37.25 13.91 -10.29
CA ILE A 56 35.84 14.28 -10.49
C ILE A 56 35.52 14.28 -11.99
N ILE A 57 34.48 13.55 -12.34
CA ILE A 57 33.96 13.45 -13.70
C ILE A 57 32.61 14.16 -13.74
N HIS A 58 32.50 15.17 -14.60
CA HIS A 58 31.35 16.08 -14.66
C HIS A 58 30.33 15.72 -15.73
N SER A 59 30.67 14.85 -16.69
CA SER A 59 29.76 14.41 -17.75
C SER A 59 30.04 13.00 -18.22
N LYS A 60 29.10 12.43 -18.99
CA LYS A 60 29.24 11.09 -19.58
C LYS A 60 30.35 11.02 -20.61
N GLU A 61 30.50 12.07 -21.40
CA GLU A 61 31.56 12.19 -22.42
C GLU A 61 32.93 12.11 -21.74
N GLN A 62 33.12 12.85 -20.64
CA GLN A 62 34.35 12.79 -19.84
C GLN A 62 34.61 11.40 -19.24
N SER A 63 33.57 10.64 -18.87
CA SER A 63 33.72 9.27 -18.36
C SER A 63 34.16 8.26 -19.42
N LEU A 64 33.93 8.55 -20.70
CA LEU A 64 34.28 7.67 -21.83
C LEU A 64 35.63 8.04 -22.45
N GLU A 65 36.03 9.30 -22.36
CA GLU A 65 37.31 9.81 -22.88
C GLU A 65 38.47 9.54 -21.92
N GLU A 66 38.21 9.51 -20.61
CA GLU A 66 39.23 9.29 -19.59
C GLU A 66 39.31 7.81 -19.20
N ASP A 67 40.55 7.30 -19.16
CA ASP A 67 40.89 5.92 -18.85
C ASP A 67 40.72 5.63 -17.34
N PHE A 68 39.51 5.40 -16.84
CA PHE A 68 39.26 4.96 -15.45
C PHE A 68 38.72 3.54 -15.42
N ASP A 69 39.15 2.78 -14.41
CA ASP A 69 38.79 1.36 -14.26
C ASP A 69 37.37 1.18 -13.73
N TYR A 70 36.97 2.01 -12.76
CA TYR A 70 35.62 1.98 -12.18
C TYR A 70 35.21 3.36 -11.64
N PHE A 71 33.92 3.52 -11.35
CA PHE A 71 33.35 4.80 -10.94
C PHE A 71 32.57 4.68 -9.63
N THR A 72 32.63 5.74 -8.81
CA THR A 72 31.89 5.84 -7.55
C THR A 72 31.09 7.14 -7.47
N LYS A 73 30.02 7.14 -6.68
CA LYS A 73 29.25 8.34 -6.41
C LYS A 73 30.11 9.38 -5.68
N LEU A 74 30.04 10.64 -6.10
CA LEU A 74 30.63 11.74 -5.34
C LEU A 74 29.88 11.88 -4.00
N VAL A 75 30.64 11.83 -2.89
CA VAL A 75 30.10 12.06 -1.55
C VAL A 75 30.81 13.27 -0.93
N VAL A 76 30.03 14.19 -0.39
CA VAL A 76 30.55 15.35 0.34
C VAL A 76 30.74 14.97 1.80
N ILE A 77 31.95 15.20 2.32
CA ILE A 77 32.35 14.86 3.68
C ILE A 77 32.93 16.09 4.38
N GLU A 78 32.60 16.26 5.65
CA GLU A 78 33.08 17.37 6.51
C GLU A 78 34.46 17.05 7.09
N HIS A 79 34.62 15.84 7.59
CA HIS A 79 35.85 15.33 8.19
C HIS A 79 36.23 13.98 7.57
N GLU A 80 37.53 13.69 7.49
CA GLU A 80 38.06 12.38 7.10
C GLU A 80 38.96 11.88 8.21
N TYR A 81 38.76 10.61 8.57
CA TYR A 81 39.53 9.91 9.58
C TYR A 81 40.20 8.69 8.95
N LYS A 82 41.35 8.32 9.48
CA LYS A 82 42.11 7.14 9.09
C LYS A 82 42.30 6.27 10.33
N LEU A 83 41.73 5.06 10.29
CA LEU A 83 41.71 4.14 11.43
C LEU A 83 42.53 2.90 11.06
N GLU A 84 43.55 2.59 11.84
CA GLU A 84 44.32 1.34 11.74
C GLU A 84 43.59 0.24 12.48
N VAL A 85 43.22 -0.81 11.77
CA VAL A 85 42.58 -1.97 12.36
C VAL A 85 43.56 -3.13 12.33
N LEU A 86 43.88 -3.63 13.52
CA LEU A 86 44.67 -4.84 13.71
C LEU A 86 43.79 -5.88 14.42
N GLY A 87 43.49 -6.97 13.73
CA GLY A 87 42.62 -8.02 14.23
C GLY A 87 41.17 -7.55 14.39
N LEU A 88 40.71 -7.44 15.65
CA LEU A 88 39.37 -6.97 16.02
C LEU A 88 39.40 -5.59 16.69
N ASP A 89 40.56 -4.96 16.77
CA ASP A 89 40.80 -3.72 17.49
C ASP A 89 41.26 -2.60 16.56
N VAL A 90 40.88 -1.38 16.91
CA VAL A 90 41.44 -0.17 16.29
C VAL A 90 42.67 0.23 17.11
N VAL A 91 43.86 0.17 16.51
CA VAL A 91 45.13 0.42 17.22
C VAL A 91 45.62 1.85 17.07
N LYS A 92 45.20 2.54 16.01
CA LYS A 92 45.56 3.94 15.75
C LYS A 92 44.42 4.69 15.08
N THR A 93 44.23 5.95 15.46
CA THR A 93 43.21 6.85 14.90
C THR A 93 43.82 8.19 14.53
N GLU A 94 43.66 8.61 13.28
CA GLU A 94 44.19 9.87 12.77
C GLU A 94 43.07 10.69 12.10
N GLU A 95 43.09 12.02 12.22
CA GLU A 95 42.20 12.94 11.53
C GLU A 95 42.94 13.71 10.44
N ALA A 96 42.31 13.84 9.27
CA ALA A 96 42.84 14.64 8.17
C ALA A 96 42.63 16.14 8.43
N ILE A 97 43.74 16.86 8.59
CA ILE A 97 43.78 18.31 8.77
C ILE A 97 44.43 19.01 7.57
N VAL A 98 44.15 20.30 7.39
CA VAL A 98 44.72 21.10 6.29
C VAL A 98 45.21 22.45 6.80
N HIS A 99 46.48 22.75 6.57
CA HIS A 99 47.07 24.04 6.93
C HIS A 99 46.93 25.07 5.79
N ALA A 100 46.98 24.62 4.53
CA ALA A 100 46.72 25.43 3.33
C ALA A 100 46.32 24.55 2.14
N VAL A 101 45.13 24.78 1.54
CA VAL A 101 44.63 24.01 0.38
C VAL A 101 45.37 24.43 -0.90
N LYS A 102 46.09 23.50 -1.55
CA LYS A 102 46.70 23.73 -2.87
C LYS A 102 45.75 23.26 -3.98
N ASN A 103 45.40 24.15 -4.91
CA ASN A 103 44.44 23.95 -6.01
C ASN A 103 43.00 23.65 -5.51
N ARG A 104 41.98 24.28 -6.10
CA ARG A 104 40.60 24.34 -5.58
C ARG A 104 39.80 23.01 -5.62
N GLU A 105 40.44 21.84 -5.60
CA GLU A 105 39.77 20.54 -5.67
C GLU A 105 39.64 19.90 -4.27
N ILE A 106 38.42 19.92 -3.72
CA ILE A 106 38.14 19.64 -2.30
C ILE A 106 37.76 18.17 -1.95
N PRO A 107 37.54 17.18 -2.85
CA PRO A 107 37.23 15.83 -2.36
C PRO A 107 38.46 14.94 -2.10
N ILE A 108 39.67 15.30 -2.55
CA ILE A 108 40.85 14.42 -2.44
C ILE A 108 41.75 14.90 -1.29
N ARG A 109 41.59 14.30 -0.12
CA ARG A 109 42.39 14.60 1.07
C ARG A 109 43.69 13.78 1.08
N THR A 110 44.69 14.26 0.36
CA THR A 110 46.04 13.65 0.32
C THR A 110 47.13 14.67 0.61
N VAL A 111 48.31 14.17 1.02
CA VAL A 111 49.52 14.98 1.26
C VAL A 111 49.88 15.86 0.05
N GLN A 112 49.67 15.35 -1.17
CA GLN A 112 49.91 16.10 -2.40
C GLN A 112 49.07 17.40 -2.49
N TYR A 113 47.86 17.42 -1.92
CA TYR A 113 46.95 18.57 -1.90
C TYR A 113 47.03 19.39 -0.61
N GLY A 114 48.01 19.12 0.26
CA GLY A 114 48.26 19.87 1.50
C GLY A 114 47.55 19.33 2.74
N TRP A 115 47.05 18.09 2.69
CA TRP A 115 46.43 17.43 3.84
C TRP A 115 47.46 16.62 4.64
N GLU A 116 47.43 16.76 5.96
CA GLU A 116 48.23 15.97 6.89
C GLU A 116 47.29 15.17 7.82
N TYR A 117 47.80 14.09 8.40
CA TYR A 117 47.03 13.27 9.34
C TYR A 117 47.65 13.42 10.73
N GLU A 118 46.87 13.94 11.67
CA GLU A 118 47.27 14.04 13.08
C GLU A 118 46.61 12.94 13.89
N GLU A 119 47.36 12.34 14.80
CA GLU A 119 46.83 11.31 15.69
C GLU A 119 45.87 11.92 16.72
N ILE A 120 44.71 11.30 16.88
CA ILE A 120 43.67 11.69 17.83
C ILE A 120 43.37 10.54 18.78
N ASP A 121 42.76 10.82 19.93
CA ASP A 121 42.34 9.77 20.85
C ASP A 121 41.12 9.04 20.26
N GLN A 122 41.18 7.70 20.19
CA GLN A 122 40.06 6.89 19.73
C GLN A 122 38.75 7.12 20.53
N ARG A 123 38.85 7.61 21.78
CA ARG A 123 37.71 7.96 22.63
C ARG A 123 36.93 9.18 22.12
N ASP A 124 37.55 9.97 21.25
CA ASP A 124 36.92 11.13 20.62
C ASP A 124 35.99 10.73 19.46
N LEU A 125 36.06 9.47 19.00
CA LEU A 125 35.19 8.93 17.96
C LEU A 125 34.02 8.11 18.54
N PRO A 126 32.83 8.16 17.93
CA PRO A 126 31.72 7.27 18.31
C PRO A 126 32.11 5.78 18.20
N LYS A 127 31.76 4.97 19.20
CA LYS A 127 32.02 3.51 19.19
C LYS A 127 31.49 2.80 17.94
N GLU A 128 30.37 3.29 17.38
CA GLU A 128 29.81 2.73 16.13
C GLU A 128 30.74 2.90 14.93
N TRP A 129 31.61 3.92 14.91
CA TRP A 129 32.57 4.17 13.83
C TRP A 129 33.78 3.24 13.94
N LEU A 130 34.26 3.00 15.16
CA LEU A 130 35.30 1.99 15.42
C LEU A 130 34.80 0.61 14.98
N GLN A 131 33.56 0.25 15.35
CA GLN A 131 32.92 -0.99 14.91
C GLN A 131 32.73 -1.04 13.38
N LEU A 132 32.42 0.09 12.73
CA LEU A 132 32.31 0.17 11.28
C LEU A 132 33.65 -0.13 10.59
N ALA A 133 34.77 0.39 11.12
CA ALA A 133 36.11 0.12 10.59
C ALA A 133 36.51 -1.35 10.77
N VAL A 134 36.39 -1.90 11.98
CA VAL A 134 36.66 -3.33 12.25
C VAL A 134 35.81 -4.21 11.34
N ARG A 135 34.53 -3.86 11.18
CA ARG A 135 33.60 -4.55 10.28
C ARG A 135 34.06 -4.52 8.83
N ALA A 136 34.54 -3.38 8.33
CA ALA A 136 35.00 -3.22 6.96
C ALA A 136 36.20 -4.12 6.66
N VAL A 137 37.17 -4.19 7.59
CA VAL A 137 38.37 -5.04 7.47
C VAL A 137 38.02 -6.52 7.56
N TYR A 138 37.11 -6.89 8.46
CA TYR A 138 36.71 -8.28 8.62
C TYR A 138 36.09 -8.86 7.34
N VAL A 139 35.15 -8.16 6.70
CA VAL A 139 34.39 -8.71 5.56
C VAL A 139 35.17 -8.79 4.26
N THR A 140 36.26 -8.05 4.16
CA THR A 140 37.21 -8.12 3.04
C THR A 140 38.23 -9.25 3.23
N GLY A 141 38.18 -9.97 4.37
CA GLY A 141 39.10 -11.07 4.68
C GLY A 141 40.47 -10.60 5.16
N MET A 142 40.66 -9.30 5.36
CA MET A 142 41.89 -8.72 5.89
C MET A 142 42.00 -8.94 7.41
N GLN A 143 43.22 -8.88 7.93
CA GLN A 143 43.50 -8.90 9.38
C GLN A 143 44.21 -7.63 9.83
N HIS A 144 44.88 -6.93 8.92
CA HIS A 144 45.57 -5.67 9.18
C HIS A 144 45.33 -4.72 8.01
N ALA A 145 44.72 -3.55 8.28
CA ALA A 145 44.40 -2.56 7.25
C ALA A 145 44.11 -1.18 7.85
N TYR A 146 44.34 -0.12 7.08
CA TYR A 146 43.78 1.20 7.37
C TYR A 146 42.42 1.37 6.69
N VAL A 147 41.44 1.91 7.42
CA VAL A 147 40.12 2.29 6.92
C VAL A 147 40.01 3.80 6.89
N LYS A 148 39.72 4.37 5.72
CA LYS A 148 39.35 5.78 5.61
C LYS A 148 37.86 5.95 5.86
N LEU A 149 37.50 6.74 6.86
CA LEU A 149 36.13 7.08 7.18
C LEU A 149 35.84 8.55 6.84
N GLY A 150 34.72 8.82 6.20
CA GLY A 150 34.23 10.17 5.94
C GLY A 150 33.01 10.48 6.80
N LYS A 151 33.03 11.62 7.50
CA LYS A 151 31.87 12.16 8.22
C LYS A 151 30.96 12.92 7.26
N LEU A 152 29.71 12.48 7.12
CA LEU A 152 28.68 13.20 6.37
C LEU A 152 28.06 14.33 7.21
N ASN A 153 27.43 15.31 6.55
CA ASN A 153 26.62 16.36 7.19
C ASN A 153 25.45 15.82 8.05
N SER A 154 25.13 14.53 7.91
CA SER A 154 24.13 13.84 8.75
C SER A 154 24.71 13.29 10.05
N GLU A 155 25.97 13.61 10.38
CA GLU A 155 26.74 13.09 11.52
C GLU A 155 27.04 11.58 11.45
N LYS A 156 26.84 10.95 10.29
CA LYS A 156 27.13 9.52 10.07
C LYS A 156 28.48 9.34 9.39
N ALA A 157 29.21 8.29 9.75
CA ALA A 157 30.41 7.86 9.04
C ALA A 157 30.09 6.96 7.84
N ILE A 158 30.93 7.06 6.80
CA ILE A 158 30.97 6.13 5.67
C ILE A 158 32.40 5.65 5.42
N VAL A 159 32.56 4.43 4.95
CA VAL A 159 33.85 3.91 4.47
C VAL A 159 34.14 4.50 3.09
N LEU A 160 35.26 5.22 2.97
CA LEU A 160 35.75 5.81 1.72
C LEU A 160 36.72 4.88 1.00
N ASP A 161 37.57 4.19 1.76
CA ASP A 161 38.60 3.30 1.27
C ASP A 161 39.04 2.30 2.35
N VAL A 162 39.54 1.14 1.95
CA VAL A 162 40.15 0.14 2.85
C VAL A 162 41.47 -0.30 2.22
N HIS A 163 42.58 -0.02 2.91
CA HIS A 163 43.92 -0.30 2.41
C HIS A 163 44.59 -1.40 3.23
N PRO A 164 44.98 -2.54 2.61
CA PRO A 164 45.68 -3.60 3.34
C PRO A 164 47.05 -3.10 3.85
N LEU A 165 47.44 -3.59 5.01
CA LEU A 165 48.78 -3.40 5.57
C LEU A 165 49.54 -4.72 5.56
N PRO A 166 50.89 -4.68 5.62
CA PRO A 166 51.69 -5.89 5.77
C PRO A 166 51.16 -6.73 6.94
N ALA A 167 51.07 -8.03 6.73
CA ALA A 167 50.65 -8.95 7.78
C ALA A 167 51.62 -8.83 8.95
N GLU A 168 51.12 -8.41 10.12
CA GLU A 168 51.85 -8.53 11.37
C GLU A 168 51.73 -9.96 11.90
N ASP A 169 52.76 -10.43 12.60
CA ASP A 169 52.71 -11.72 13.28
C ASP A 169 51.75 -11.61 14.47
N PHE A 170 50.56 -12.19 14.34
CA PHE A 170 49.53 -12.19 15.38
C PHE A 170 49.88 -13.08 16.59
N GLY A 171 51.09 -13.66 16.62
CA GLY A 171 51.49 -14.65 17.61
C GLY A 171 50.77 -15.98 17.38
N GLN A 172 51.27 -17.05 18.04
CA GLN A 172 50.56 -18.33 18.01
C GLN A 172 49.31 -18.23 18.90
N GLU A 173 48.13 -18.20 18.27
CA GLU A 173 46.87 -18.43 18.98
C GLU A 173 46.86 -19.88 19.48
N GLU A 174 46.75 -20.08 20.80
CA GLU A 174 46.60 -21.41 21.39
C GLU A 174 45.14 -21.87 21.29
N ASP A 175 44.92 -23.17 21.13
CA ASP A 175 43.58 -23.76 21.26
C ASP A 175 42.97 -23.34 22.61
N ALA A 176 41.65 -23.15 22.65
CA ALA A 176 40.97 -22.83 23.90
C ALA A 176 41.36 -23.90 24.93
N LYS A 177 41.96 -23.48 26.07
CA LYS A 177 42.18 -24.38 27.22
C LYS A 177 40.91 -25.18 27.45
N GLU A 178 41.04 -26.48 27.69
CA GLU A 178 39.99 -27.52 27.59
C GLU A 178 38.63 -27.22 28.23
N ILE A 179 38.50 -26.17 29.04
CA ILE A 179 37.30 -25.80 29.78
C ILE A 179 36.90 -24.35 29.47
N PHE A 180 35.80 -24.19 28.72
CA PHE A 180 35.09 -22.92 28.55
C PHE A 180 33.57 -23.15 28.59
N THR A 181 32.84 -22.14 29.05
CA THR A 181 31.38 -22.15 29.11
C THR A 181 30.77 -21.72 27.78
N ILE A 182 29.68 -22.38 27.42
CA ILE A 182 28.75 -21.97 26.36
C ILE A 182 27.43 -21.58 27.01
N GLY A 183 26.88 -20.45 26.59
CA GLY A 183 25.54 -19.99 26.89
C GLY A 183 24.82 -19.57 25.61
N ALA A 184 23.56 -19.17 25.73
CA ALA A 184 22.80 -18.68 24.59
C ALA A 184 21.69 -17.73 25.03
N ASP A 185 21.35 -16.81 24.14
CA ASP A 185 20.18 -15.94 24.23
C ASP A 185 19.38 -16.16 22.93
N ILE A 186 18.22 -16.82 23.02
CA ILE A 186 17.49 -17.31 21.85
C ILE A 186 16.10 -16.67 21.78
N GLU A 187 15.90 -15.89 20.71
CA GLU A 187 14.69 -15.14 20.48
C GLU A 187 13.63 -15.98 19.75
N PHE A 188 12.36 -15.68 20.05
CA PHE A 188 11.19 -16.22 19.36
C PHE A 188 10.04 -15.20 19.35
N MET A 189 9.02 -15.46 18.55
CA MET A 189 7.85 -14.60 18.42
C MET A 189 6.57 -15.39 18.60
N LEU A 190 5.51 -14.71 19.01
CA LEU A 190 4.19 -15.30 19.15
C LEU A 190 3.31 -14.93 17.96
N SER A 191 2.56 -15.91 17.48
CA SER A 191 1.55 -15.71 16.45
C SER A 191 0.23 -16.25 16.96
N CYS A 192 -0.86 -15.50 16.82
CA CYS A 192 -2.21 -16.01 17.04
C CYS A 192 -3.00 -15.79 15.76
N ASP A 193 -3.57 -16.87 15.22
CA ASP A 193 -4.26 -16.87 13.92
C ASP A 193 -3.43 -16.22 12.78
N ASP A 194 -2.14 -16.60 12.70
CA ASP A 194 -1.15 -16.08 11.73
C ASP A 194 -0.78 -14.59 11.85
N GLU A 195 -1.30 -13.88 12.85
CA GLU A 195 -0.95 -12.49 13.13
C GLU A 195 0.01 -12.38 14.32
N LEU A 196 0.90 -11.38 14.29
CA LEU A 196 1.84 -11.10 15.38
C LEU A 196 1.10 -10.82 16.69
N LEU A 197 1.51 -11.51 17.76
CA LEU A 197 1.08 -11.25 19.12
C LEU A 197 2.29 -10.75 19.92
N PRO A 198 2.21 -9.65 20.68
CA PRO A 198 3.31 -9.20 21.52
C PRO A 198 3.70 -10.28 22.54
N ALA A 199 5.00 -10.51 22.70
CA ALA A 199 5.57 -11.42 23.70
C ALA A 199 5.24 -10.98 25.13
N SER A 200 5.15 -9.67 25.35
CA SER A 200 4.81 -9.06 26.64
C SER A 200 3.41 -9.41 27.16
N GLU A 201 2.59 -10.11 26.37
CA GLU A 201 1.32 -10.65 26.88
C GLU A 201 1.48 -11.86 27.80
N PHE A 202 2.54 -12.65 27.62
CA PHE A 202 2.74 -13.88 28.39
C PHE A 202 4.05 -13.90 29.16
N PHE A 203 4.99 -13.03 28.77
CA PHE A 203 6.32 -13.03 29.34
C PHE A 203 6.62 -11.70 30.05
N PRO A 204 7.23 -11.75 31.25
CA PRO A 204 7.76 -10.56 31.89
C PRO A 204 8.92 -9.97 31.07
N LEU A 205 9.36 -8.75 31.41
CA LEU A 205 10.52 -8.14 30.77
C LEU A 205 11.80 -8.92 31.08
N GLU A 206 12.00 -9.27 32.34
CA GLU A 206 13.20 -9.95 32.83
C GLU A 206 12.94 -11.43 33.16
N GLY A 207 14.03 -12.19 33.35
CA GLY A 207 14.00 -13.60 33.74
C GLY A 207 14.48 -14.55 32.65
N ALA A 208 14.52 -15.84 33.00
CA ALA A 208 15.02 -16.90 32.12
C ALA A 208 14.15 -17.14 30.87
N VAL A 209 12.86 -16.78 30.96
CA VAL A 209 11.96 -16.61 29.80
C VAL A 209 11.30 -15.25 29.95
N GLY A 210 11.74 -14.28 29.14
CA GLY A 210 11.30 -12.90 29.21
C GLY A 210 11.16 -12.26 27.84
N CYS A 211 10.94 -10.95 27.80
CA CYS A 211 10.94 -10.17 26.56
C CYS A 211 12.36 -9.76 26.17
N ASP A 212 12.61 -9.62 24.88
CA ASP A 212 13.75 -8.85 24.38
C ASP A 212 13.51 -7.34 24.61
N GLU A 213 14.55 -6.51 24.64
CA GLU A 213 14.44 -5.06 24.86
C GLU A 213 13.70 -4.33 23.72
N ARG A 214 13.44 -4.99 22.59
CA ARG A 214 12.82 -4.37 21.43
C ARG A 214 11.29 -4.21 21.56
N GLN A 215 10.90 -2.98 21.85
CA GLN A 215 9.50 -2.54 21.81
C GLN A 215 8.95 -2.41 20.38
N ILE A 216 7.64 -2.60 20.24
CA ILE A 216 6.88 -2.41 18.99
C ILE A 216 6.90 -0.93 18.54
N GLU A 217 6.64 -0.03 19.48
CA GLU A 217 6.84 1.41 19.33
C GLU A 217 7.57 1.90 20.58
N GLN A 218 8.48 2.87 20.43
CA GLN A 218 9.10 3.50 21.60
C GLN A 218 8.00 4.02 22.53
N ASP A 219 8.02 3.52 23.78
CA ASP A 219 7.11 3.84 24.88
C ASP A 219 5.74 3.15 24.82
N SER A 220 5.55 2.12 23.98
CA SER A 220 4.27 1.39 23.96
C SER A 220 4.09 0.46 25.15
N GLY A 221 5.18 0.05 25.80
CA GLY A 221 5.16 -1.03 26.80
C GLY A 221 4.87 -2.42 26.20
N GLU A 222 4.78 -2.55 24.87
CA GLU A 222 4.55 -3.81 24.17
C GLU A 222 5.83 -4.27 23.46
N PHE A 223 6.24 -5.50 23.74
CA PHE A 223 7.48 -6.08 23.23
C PHE A 223 7.16 -7.20 22.25
N ALA A 224 7.77 -7.13 21.05
CA ALA A 224 7.42 -8.04 19.96
C ALA A 224 8.06 -9.43 20.09
N LEU A 225 9.22 -9.51 20.74
CA LEU A 225 10.03 -10.73 20.83
C LEU A 225 10.14 -11.19 22.27
N ALA A 226 10.12 -12.51 22.43
CA ALA A 226 10.50 -13.18 23.66
C ALA A 226 11.90 -13.77 23.49
N GLU A 227 12.60 -13.96 24.59
CA GLU A 227 13.95 -14.51 24.64
C GLU A 227 14.04 -15.53 25.78
N ILE A 228 14.64 -16.69 25.49
CA ILE A 228 15.08 -17.63 26.52
C ILE A 228 16.57 -17.43 26.83
N ARG A 229 16.90 -17.45 28.13
CA ARG A 229 18.24 -17.19 28.68
C ARG A 229 18.66 -18.36 29.57
N PRO A 230 19.01 -19.53 28.99
CA PRO A 230 19.49 -20.69 29.73
C PRO A 230 20.75 -20.39 30.55
N GLU A 231 20.87 -21.06 31.70
CA GLU A 231 22.13 -21.07 32.44
C GLU A 231 23.25 -21.65 31.58
N GLN A 232 24.39 -20.95 31.55
CA GLN A 232 25.58 -21.38 30.81
C GLN A 232 26.13 -22.70 31.37
N SER A 233 26.74 -23.52 30.52
CA SER A 233 27.37 -24.78 30.91
C SER A 233 28.64 -25.02 30.09
N GLU A 234 29.55 -25.84 30.59
CA GLU A 234 30.70 -26.34 29.82
C GLU A 234 30.29 -27.42 28.82
N SER A 235 29.14 -28.07 29.04
CA SER A 235 28.61 -29.17 28.24
C SER A 235 27.47 -28.71 27.31
N PRO A 236 27.56 -28.96 25.99
CA PRO A 236 26.47 -28.63 25.07
C PRO A 236 25.19 -29.40 25.39
N HIS A 237 25.28 -30.62 25.92
CA HIS A 237 24.11 -31.43 26.30
C HIS A 237 23.40 -30.89 27.54
N GLU A 238 24.15 -30.35 28.50
CA GLU A 238 23.55 -29.72 29.68
C GLU A 238 22.88 -28.40 29.29
N LEU A 239 23.54 -27.55 28.50
CA LEU A 239 22.92 -26.33 27.96
C LEU A 239 21.65 -26.66 27.16
N PHE A 240 21.66 -27.74 26.36
CA PHE A 240 20.47 -28.21 25.64
C PHE A 240 19.33 -28.59 26.60
N ARG A 241 19.61 -29.27 27.71
CA ARG A 241 18.59 -29.59 28.73
C ARG A 241 18.02 -28.31 29.37
N ASN A 242 18.87 -27.33 29.67
CA ASN A 242 18.44 -26.04 30.20
C ASN A 242 17.50 -25.33 29.21
N ILE A 243 17.85 -25.31 27.91
CA ILE A 243 16.99 -24.80 26.83
C ILE A 243 15.67 -25.57 26.76
N GLN A 244 15.70 -26.90 26.80
CA GLN A 244 14.50 -27.74 26.75
C GLN A 244 13.55 -27.41 27.90
N SER A 245 14.07 -27.26 29.12
CA SER A 245 13.28 -26.86 30.29
C SER A 245 12.67 -25.46 30.13
N LEU A 246 13.41 -24.51 29.56
CA LEU A 246 12.89 -23.15 29.32
C LEU A 246 11.83 -23.11 28.22
N ILE A 247 11.97 -23.90 27.15
CA ILE A 247 10.93 -24.01 26.11
C ILE A 247 9.67 -24.65 26.68
N ALA A 248 9.81 -25.68 27.53
CA ALA A 248 8.68 -26.27 28.24
C ALA A 248 7.99 -25.23 29.14
N ALA A 249 8.75 -24.48 29.95
CA ALA A 249 8.22 -23.40 30.78
C ALA A 249 7.55 -22.28 29.97
N ALA A 250 8.12 -21.93 28.80
CA ALA A 250 7.51 -20.98 27.88
C ALA A 250 6.19 -21.49 27.30
N SER A 251 6.14 -22.79 26.97
CA SER A 251 4.93 -23.48 26.49
C SER A 251 3.84 -23.53 27.55
N GLU A 252 4.19 -23.79 28.80
CA GLU A 252 3.24 -23.82 29.93
C GLU A 252 2.56 -22.46 30.16
N ARG A 253 3.28 -21.35 29.95
CA ARG A 253 2.72 -19.99 30.00
C ARG A 253 1.78 -19.67 28.84
N ILE A 254 1.79 -20.49 27.78
CA ILE A 254 0.97 -20.31 26.59
C ILE A 254 0.14 -21.59 26.37
N PRO A 255 -0.90 -21.85 27.20
CA PRO A 255 -1.72 -23.06 27.11
C PRO A 255 -2.70 -23.03 25.93
N TYR A 256 -2.40 -22.31 24.83
CA TYR A 256 -3.36 -22.03 23.76
C TYR A 256 -2.98 -22.68 22.42
N SER A 257 -3.96 -23.29 21.76
CA SER A 257 -3.80 -24.05 20.50
C SER A 257 -3.76 -23.17 19.25
N ASN A 258 -4.42 -22.00 19.30
CA ASN A 258 -4.43 -21.00 18.22
C ASN A 258 -3.26 -20.00 18.31
N ILE A 259 -2.50 -20.00 19.40
CA ILE A 259 -1.20 -19.36 19.49
C ILE A 259 -0.15 -20.34 18.93
N SER A 260 0.88 -19.85 18.26
CA SER A 260 2.07 -20.63 17.90
C SER A 260 3.32 -19.86 18.30
N ILE A 261 4.31 -20.60 18.80
CA ILE A 261 5.65 -20.08 19.07
C ILE A 261 6.48 -20.27 17.80
N ARG A 262 6.98 -19.17 17.22
CA ARG A 262 7.71 -19.16 15.95
C ARG A 262 9.15 -18.71 16.15
N ALA A 263 10.06 -19.41 15.49
CA ALA A 263 11.50 -19.19 15.54
C ALA A 263 12.08 -19.21 14.10
N GLY A 264 13.32 -18.77 13.94
CA GLY A 264 14.01 -18.69 12.65
C GLY A 264 14.64 -17.34 12.39
N SER A 265 14.72 -16.94 11.11
CA SER A 265 15.31 -15.66 10.72
C SER A 265 14.38 -14.47 10.96
N MET A 266 13.17 -14.53 10.41
CA MET A 266 12.26 -13.38 10.45
C MET A 266 10.80 -13.87 10.31
N PRO A 267 10.25 -14.56 11.33
CA PRO A 267 8.91 -15.16 11.27
C PRO A 267 7.83 -14.15 10.89
N PHE A 268 7.96 -12.92 11.41
CA PHE A 268 7.19 -11.78 10.96
C PHE A 268 8.12 -10.79 10.26
N TYR A 269 7.83 -10.50 8.99
CA TYR A 269 8.65 -9.56 8.23
C TYR A 269 8.80 -8.27 9.05
N GLY A 270 10.05 -7.80 9.25
CA GLY A 270 10.38 -6.56 9.97
C GLY A 270 10.85 -6.73 11.42
N TYR A 271 10.62 -7.90 12.01
CA TYR A 271 11.17 -8.32 13.30
C TYR A 271 12.08 -9.54 13.07
N GLN A 272 13.39 -9.34 13.20
CA GLN A 272 14.35 -10.45 13.12
C GLN A 272 14.43 -11.20 14.45
N CYS A 273 14.59 -12.52 14.39
CA CYS A 273 14.93 -13.36 15.54
C CYS A 273 16.40 -13.78 15.48
N GLY A 274 17.10 -13.74 16.61
CA GLY A 274 18.48 -14.18 16.82
C GLY A 274 18.56 -15.44 17.69
N GLY A 275 19.61 -16.22 17.49
CA GLY A 275 20.02 -17.28 18.39
C GLY A 275 21.46 -17.03 18.81
N HIS A 276 21.65 -16.05 19.69
CA HIS A 276 22.96 -15.55 20.09
C HIS A 276 23.69 -16.60 20.94
N LEU A 277 24.96 -16.86 20.63
CA LEU A 277 25.79 -17.79 21.39
C LEU A 277 26.76 -17.02 22.27
N HIS A 278 26.83 -17.37 23.55
CA HIS A 278 27.71 -16.74 24.53
C HIS A 278 28.88 -17.67 24.76
N LEU A 279 30.09 -17.18 24.51
CA LEU A 279 31.31 -17.99 24.60
C LEU A 279 32.21 -17.40 25.69
N GLY A 280 32.53 -18.22 26.69
CA GLY A 280 33.38 -17.88 27.84
C GLY A 280 34.88 -17.76 27.50
N ILE A 281 35.21 -17.31 26.29
CA ILE A 281 36.57 -17.14 25.78
C ILE A 281 36.69 -15.77 25.09
N LYS A 282 37.91 -15.27 24.93
CA LYS A 282 38.14 -14.01 24.20
C LYS A 282 37.89 -14.20 22.70
N PRO A 283 37.25 -13.23 22.03
CA PRO A 283 37.11 -13.29 20.57
C PRO A 283 38.47 -13.10 19.89
N SER A 284 38.72 -13.85 18.82
CA SER A 284 39.81 -13.61 17.86
C SER A 284 39.27 -13.58 16.44
N VAL A 285 40.03 -13.02 15.50
CA VAL A 285 39.64 -13.02 14.08
C VAL A 285 39.47 -14.45 13.57
N LYS A 286 40.40 -15.36 13.92
CA LYS A 286 40.34 -16.76 13.51
C LYS A 286 39.09 -17.44 14.06
N LEU A 287 38.79 -17.23 15.35
CA LEU A 287 37.62 -17.80 15.99
C LEU A 287 36.31 -17.36 15.32
N LEU A 288 36.14 -16.06 15.07
CA LEU A 288 34.95 -15.55 14.40
C LEU A 288 34.80 -16.12 12.98
N ARG A 289 35.90 -16.25 12.24
CA ARG A 289 35.90 -16.85 10.89
C ARG A 289 35.44 -18.30 10.94
N VAL A 290 35.92 -19.06 11.92
CA VAL A 290 35.50 -20.44 12.15
C VAL A 290 34.01 -20.50 12.49
N LEU A 291 33.51 -19.63 13.37
CA LEU A 291 32.08 -19.59 13.71
C LEU A 291 31.21 -19.24 12.48
N ASP A 292 31.62 -18.29 11.64
CA ASP A 292 30.87 -17.95 10.42
C ASP A 292 30.84 -19.14 9.44
N TYR A 293 31.98 -19.77 9.24
CA TYR A 293 32.15 -20.82 8.24
C TYR A 293 31.56 -22.17 8.67
N PHE A 294 31.70 -22.54 9.93
CA PHE A 294 31.26 -23.84 10.46
C PHE A 294 29.91 -23.81 11.17
N LEU A 295 29.36 -22.64 11.53
CA LEU A 295 27.99 -22.52 12.06
C LEU A 295 27.07 -21.73 11.14
N ALA A 296 27.43 -20.50 10.79
CA ALA A 296 26.50 -19.62 10.07
C ALA A 296 26.22 -20.13 8.65
N PHE A 297 27.22 -20.63 7.92
CA PHE A 297 27.01 -21.21 6.59
C PHE A 297 26.19 -22.50 6.62
N PRO A 298 26.49 -23.53 7.43
CA PRO A 298 25.66 -24.72 7.52
C PRO A 298 24.21 -24.42 7.93
N LEU A 299 23.98 -23.54 8.91
CA LEU A 299 22.62 -23.13 9.29
C LEU A 299 21.92 -22.39 8.14
N ALA A 300 22.62 -21.51 7.43
CA ALA A 300 22.10 -20.79 6.27
C ALA A 300 21.65 -21.71 5.11
N MET A 301 22.20 -22.93 5.01
CA MET A 301 21.77 -23.93 4.03
C MET A 301 20.38 -24.52 4.33
N LEU A 302 19.89 -24.35 5.57
CA LEU A 302 18.58 -24.84 6.05
C LEU A 302 17.53 -23.73 6.21
N GLU A 303 17.96 -22.46 6.32
CA GLU A 303 17.08 -21.29 6.52
C GLU A 303 16.27 -20.91 5.27
N GLN A 304 15.05 -20.40 5.43
CA GLN A 304 14.27 -19.94 4.28
C GLN A 304 14.89 -18.69 3.62
N SER A 305 15.10 -18.71 2.30
CA SER A 305 15.77 -17.63 1.57
C SER A 305 15.02 -16.28 1.64
N ASN A 306 13.69 -16.31 1.73
CA ASN A 306 12.84 -15.11 1.76
C ASN A 306 12.96 -14.31 3.07
N THR A 307 13.18 -14.97 4.20
CA THR A 307 13.33 -14.38 5.54
C THR A 307 14.81 -14.11 5.87
N SER A 308 15.69 -15.08 5.64
CA SER A 308 17.11 -15.00 5.96
C SER A 308 17.83 -13.84 5.25
N ARG A 309 17.63 -13.68 3.93
CA ARG A 309 18.23 -12.56 3.16
C ARG A 309 17.86 -11.18 3.71
N LYS A 310 16.70 -11.06 4.35
CA LYS A 310 16.21 -9.80 4.93
C LYS A 310 16.83 -9.59 6.30
N ARG A 311 16.92 -10.65 7.13
CA ARG A 311 17.61 -10.62 8.41
C ARG A 311 19.06 -10.17 8.25
N ARG A 312 19.79 -10.75 7.29
CA ARG A 312 21.22 -10.46 7.03
C ARG A 312 21.50 -9.00 6.59
N ARG A 313 20.46 -8.23 6.25
CA ARG A 313 20.54 -6.78 5.96
C ARG A 313 20.35 -5.91 7.20
N THR A 314 20.18 -6.50 8.38
CA THR A 314 20.06 -5.78 9.65
C THR A 314 21.42 -5.69 10.36
N LYS A 315 21.46 -5.16 11.59
CA LYS A 315 22.66 -5.22 12.45
C LYS A 315 22.98 -6.67 12.92
N HIS A 316 22.07 -7.62 12.70
CA HIS A 316 22.21 -9.04 13.05
C HIS A 316 22.32 -9.91 11.79
N GLY A 317 22.89 -11.10 11.94
CA GLY A 317 22.87 -12.11 10.88
C GLY A 317 23.89 -11.96 9.75
N GLY A 318 24.64 -10.88 9.67
CA GLY A 318 25.82 -10.85 8.80
C GLY A 318 26.95 -11.72 9.40
N ILE A 319 27.85 -12.23 8.57
CA ILE A 319 29.10 -12.85 9.04
C ILE A 319 29.88 -11.88 9.93
N GLY A 320 30.67 -12.32 10.91
CA GLY A 320 31.54 -11.47 11.74
C GLY A 320 30.79 -10.51 12.66
N ARG A 321 29.54 -10.79 13.00
CA ARG A 321 28.76 -10.00 13.94
C ARG A 321 28.96 -10.55 15.35
N PHE A 322 29.49 -9.73 16.24
CA PHE A 322 29.76 -10.10 17.63
C PHE A 322 29.67 -8.88 18.57
N ARG A 323 29.65 -9.14 19.88
CA ARG A 323 29.67 -8.13 20.94
C ARG A 323 30.54 -8.60 22.11
N HIS A 324 31.43 -7.74 22.61
CA HIS A 324 32.23 -8.05 23.80
C HIS A 324 31.38 -8.13 25.07
N LYS A 325 31.73 -9.06 25.96
CA LYS A 325 31.15 -9.22 27.30
C LYS A 325 32.25 -9.43 28.35
N PRO A 326 32.00 -9.16 29.64
CA PRO A 326 33.02 -9.35 30.69
C PRO A 326 33.57 -10.77 30.77
N TYR A 327 32.76 -11.77 30.43
CA TYR A 327 33.10 -13.19 30.44
C TYR A 327 33.64 -13.72 29.10
N GLY A 328 33.68 -12.91 28.03
CA GLY A 328 34.05 -13.35 26.68
C GLY A 328 33.32 -12.54 25.60
N PHE A 329 32.49 -13.18 24.79
CA PHE A 329 31.70 -12.47 23.77
C PHE A 329 30.37 -13.16 23.40
N GLU A 330 29.47 -12.39 22.79
CA GLU A 330 28.25 -12.86 22.15
C GLU A 330 28.45 -12.91 20.63
N TYR A 331 28.11 -14.04 20.03
CA TYR A 331 28.11 -14.24 18.58
C TYR A 331 26.70 -14.04 18.01
N LEU A 332 26.56 -13.12 17.04
CA LEU A 332 25.26 -12.56 16.62
C LEU A 332 24.85 -12.96 15.18
N SER A 333 25.67 -13.74 14.47
CA SER A 333 25.41 -14.12 13.08
C SER A 333 24.26 -15.13 12.93
N LEU A 334 23.99 -15.98 13.92
CA LEU A 334 22.99 -17.05 13.80
C LEU A 334 21.55 -16.52 13.92
N SER A 335 20.64 -17.02 13.08
CA SER A 335 19.20 -16.89 13.33
C SER A 335 18.77 -17.75 14.51
N SER A 336 17.52 -17.62 14.94
CA SER A 336 17.01 -18.49 16.00
C SER A 336 16.94 -19.94 15.52
N TRP A 337 17.79 -20.79 16.11
CA TRP A 337 17.99 -22.19 15.74
C TRP A 337 17.12 -23.18 16.54
N MET A 338 16.23 -22.65 17.39
CA MET A 338 15.34 -23.39 18.31
C MET A 338 14.17 -24.11 17.61
N ILE A 339 14.16 -24.21 16.28
CA ILE A 339 13.01 -24.71 15.52
C ILE A 339 12.76 -26.20 15.80
N LYS A 340 13.82 -26.99 16.00
CA LYS A 340 13.76 -28.44 16.27
C LYS A 340 14.81 -28.84 17.31
N PRO A 341 14.53 -29.84 18.16
CA PRO A 341 15.47 -30.29 19.18
C PRO A 341 16.78 -30.83 18.58
N GLU A 342 16.74 -31.58 17.48
CA GLU A 342 17.96 -32.17 16.88
C GLU A 342 18.87 -31.10 16.28
N ILE A 343 18.28 -30.09 15.63
CA ILE A 343 19.02 -28.95 15.07
C ILE A 343 19.62 -28.10 16.20
N THR A 344 18.85 -27.92 17.28
CA THR A 344 19.26 -27.16 18.46
C THR A 344 20.49 -27.78 19.12
N LEU A 345 20.44 -29.09 19.40
CA LEU A 345 21.56 -29.82 19.97
C LEU A 345 22.76 -29.85 19.01
N ALA A 346 22.52 -30.08 17.71
CA ALA A 346 23.59 -30.09 16.72
C ALA A 346 24.33 -28.75 16.62
N VAL A 347 23.62 -27.62 16.68
CA VAL A 347 24.24 -26.28 16.68
C VAL A 347 25.14 -26.10 17.91
N LEU A 348 24.71 -26.54 19.09
CA LEU A 348 25.49 -26.45 20.33
C LEU A 348 26.74 -27.36 20.28
N CYS A 349 26.60 -28.61 19.85
CA CYS A 349 27.71 -29.54 19.70
C CYS A 349 28.71 -29.06 18.63
N LEU A 350 28.20 -28.55 17.50
CA LEU A 350 29.02 -28.01 16.43
C LEU A 350 29.75 -26.75 16.88
N ALA A 351 29.12 -25.90 17.69
CA ALA A 351 29.76 -24.72 18.27
C ALA A 351 30.88 -25.14 19.23
N LYS A 352 30.63 -26.11 20.13
CA LYS A 352 31.65 -26.64 21.03
C LYS A 352 32.85 -27.19 20.25
N LEU A 353 32.62 -28.05 19.25
CA LEU A 353 33.66 -28.63 18.42
C LEU A 353 34.44 -27.56 17.63
N ALA A 354 33.73 -26.63 16.98
CA ALA A 354 34.36 -25.59 16.18
C ALA A 354 35.24 -24.67 17.03
N VAL A 355 34.79 -24.32 18.23
CA VAL A 355 35.55 -23.49 19.17
C VAL A 355 36.74 -24.26 19.76
N SER A 356 36.61 -25.54 20.09
CA SER A 356 37.73 -26.34 20.63
C SER A 356 38.87 -26.56 19.63
N HIS A 357 38.57 -26.54 18.32
CA HIS A 357 39.55 -26.83 17.25
C HIS A 357 39.78 -25.63 16.32
N PHE A 358 39.45 -24.41 16.75
CA PHE A 358 39.39 -23.26 15.86
C PHE A 358 40.74 -22.90 15.22
N THR A 359 41.88 -23.19 15.87
CA THR A 359 43.22 -22.97 15.29
C THR A 359 43.52 -23.94 14.15
N LYS A 360 42.96 -25.17 14.22
CA LYS A 360 43.16 -26.29 13.27
C LYS A 360 42.11 -26.36 12.16
N LEU A 361 41.14 -25.46 12.15
CA LEU A 361 40.06 -25.41 11.16
C LEU A 361 40.36 -24.35 10.10
N GLU A 362 40.13 -24.67 8.84
CA GLU A 362 40.39 -23.79 7.70
C GLU A 362 39.09 -23.26 7.09
N THR A 363 39.11 -22.00 6.66
CA THR A 363 37.94 -21.30 6.12
C THR A 363 38.21 -20.78 4.69
N PRO A 364 38.60 -21.64 3.74
CA PRO A 364 39.16 -21.22 2.45
C PRO A 364 38.18 -20.40 1.60
N TYR A 365 36.88 -20.68 1.70
CA TYR A 365 35.86 -20.03 0.88
C TYR A 365 35.05 -18.96 1.63
N LEU A 366 35.37 -18.67 2.90
CA LEU A 366 34.58 -17.74 3.73
C LEU A 366 34.44 -16.37 3.07
N PHE A 367 35.55 -15.86 2.51
CA PHE A 367 35.57 -14.55 1.88
C PHE A 367 35.40 -14.58 0.37
N HIS A 368 35.24 -15.75 -0.25
CA HIS A 368 35.04 -15.86 -1.69
C HIS A 368 33.79 -15.05 -2.12
N PRO A 369 33.88 -14.11 -3.09
CA PRO A 369 32.79 -13.18 -3.40
C PRO A 369 31.45 -13.86 -3.72
N LEU A 370 31.48 -14.95 -4.50
CA LEU A 370 30.28 -15.73 -4.82
C LEU A 370 29.63 -16.36 -3.59
N ILE A 371 30.42 -16.84 -2.64
CA ILE A 371 29.94 -17.52 -1.42
C ILE A 371 29.34 -16.49 -0.45
N GLN A 372 30.04 -15.37 -0.22
CA GLN A 372 29.50 -14.29 0.58
C GLN A 372 28.20 -13.75 -0.03
N ARG A 373 28.16 -13.50 -1.34
CA ARG A 373 26.93 -13.07 -2.03
C ARG A 373 25.81 -14.10 -1.88
N ALA A 374 26.13 -15.39 -1.99
CA ALA A 374 25.16 -16.47 -1.77
C ALA A 374 24.60 -16.46 -0.34
N TYR A 375 25.46 -16.25 0.66
CA TYR A 375 25.04 -16.08 2.05
C TYR A 375 24.07 -14.90 2.18
N TYR A 376 24.43 -13.69 1.78
CA TYR A 376 23.55 -12.52 1.94
C TYR A 376 22.26 -12.59 1.11
N GLN A 377 22.27 -13.30 -0.03
CA GLN A 377 21.10 -13.46 -0.89
C GLN A 377 20.21 -14.66 -0.50
N GLY A 378 20.68 -15.53 0.40
CA GLY A 378 19.99 -16.78 0.75
C GLY A 378 20.01 -17.81 -0.38
N ASN A 379 21.07 -17.81 -1.20
CA ASN A 379 21.25 -18.75 -2.31
C ASN A 379 21.87 -20.07 -1.79
N GLN A 380 21.01 -20.96 -1.33
CA GLN A 380 21.44 -22.23 -0.73
C GLN A 380 22.15 -23.16 -1.72
N PRO A 381 21.72 -23.32 -3.00
CA PRO A 381 22.46 -24.16 -3.94
C PRO A 381 23.94 -23.80 -4.06
N VAL A 382 24.27 -22.50 -4.08
CA VAL A 382 25.67 -22.05 -4.12
C VAL A 382 26.38 -22.32 -2.79
N LEU A 383 25.73 -22.07 -1.65
CA LEU A 383 26.33 -22.40 -0.33
C LEU A 383 26.59 -23.90 -0.17
N LYS A 384 25.70 -24.76 -0.65
CA LYS A 384 25.88 -26.22 -0.58
C LYS A 384 27.05 -26.74 -1.40
N SER A 385 27.53 -25.97 -2.38
CA SER A 385 28.70 -26.37 -3.17
C SER A 385 29.97 -26.54 -2.32
N ILE A 386 30.06 -25.85 -1.18
CA ILE A 386 31.19 -25.95 -0.23
C ILE A 386 30.89 -26.87 0.97
N TRP A 387 29.72 -27.52 1.01
CA TRP A 387 29.30 -28.33 2.16
C TRP A 387 30.21 -29.53 2.41
N GLN A 388 30.65 -30.22 1.35
CA GLN A 388 31.48 -31.42 1.49
C GLN A 388 32.85 -31.10 2.12
N ASP A 389 33.42 -29.94 1.80
CA ASP A 389 34.68 -29.48 2.39
C ASP A 389 34.51 -29.11 3.88
N ILE A 390 33.40 -28.44 4.23
CA ILE A 390 33.05 -28.15 5.63
C ILE A 390 32.89 -29.46 6.41
N LYS A 391 32.08 -30.39 5.88
CA LYS A 391 31.82 -31.69 6.52
C LYS A 391 33.10 -32.48 6.74
N LYS A 392 33.97 -32.57 5.72
CA LYS A 392 35.26 -33.27 5.81
C LYS A 392 36.14 -32.72 6.94
N GLN A 393 36.20 -31.41 7.09
CA GLN A 393 36.98 -30.79 8.17
C GLN A 393 36.40 -31.05 9.56
N ILE A 394 35.07 -31.15 9.70
CA ILE A 394 34.42 -31.49 10.97
C ILE A 394 34.69 -32.95 11.36
N ILE A 395 34.45 -33.90 10.45
CA ILE A 395 34.55 -35.35 10.74
C ILE A 395 35.97 -35.83 11.03
N THR A 396 36.99 -35.05 10.67
CA THR A 396 38.40 -35.38 10.88
C THR A 396 38.93 -34.91 12.23
N LYS A 397 38.14 -34.20 13.03
CA LYS A 397 38.55 -33.75 14.38
C LYS A 397 38.36 -34.86 15.41
N THR A 398 39.26 -34.92 16.38
CA THR A 398 39.29 -35.96 17.41
C THR A 398 37.98 -36.06 18.18
N ASP A 399 37.35 -34.93 18.45
CA ASP A 399 36.16 -34.86 19.29
C ASP A 399 34.86 -35.09 18.51
N TYR A 400 34.94 -35.27 17.18
CA TYR A 400 33.78 -35.55 16.34
C TYR A 400 33.07 -36.83 16.79
N LEU A 401 33.81 -37.87 17.18
CA LEU A 401 33.23 -39.14 17.63
C LEU A 401 32.33 -38.97 18.85
N SER A 402 32.61 -37.98 19.70
CA SER A 402 31.79 -37.65 20.87
C SER A 402 30.46 -36.95 20.52
N TYR A 403 30.34 -36.42 19.30
CA TYR A 403 29.17 -35.67 18.82
C TYR A 403 28.54 -36.24 17.54
N GLU A 404 29.05 -37.37 17.03
CA GLU A 404 28.63 -37.94 15.74
C GLU A 404 27.11 -38.20 15.71
N LYS A 405 26.57 -38.73 16.80
CA LYS A 405 25.14 -39.05 16.93
C LYS A 405 24.28 -37.78 16.83
N GLU A 406 24.73 -36.69 17.43
CA GLU A 406 24.04 -35.39 17.47
C GLU A 406 24.16 -34.64 16.14
N LEU A 407 25.32 -34.73 15.45
CA LEU A 407 25.58 -34.00 14.21
C LEU A 407 25.02 -34.69 12.96
N THR A 408 24.90 -36.02 12.96
CA THR A 408 24.44 -36.79 11.80
C THR A 408 23.06 -36.34 11.28
N PRO A 409 22.02 -36.13 12.12
CA PRO A 409 20.72 -35.63 11.66
C PRO A 409 20.80 -34.26 10.98
N PHE A 410 21.66 -33.37 11.49
CA PHE A 410 21.88 -32.04 10.93
C PHE A 410 22.55 -32.11 9.56
N PHE A 411 23.58 -32.96 9.41
CA PHE A 411 24.26 -33.18 8.13
C PHE A 411 23.30 -33.74 7.08
N LYS A 412 22.49 -34.73 7.46
CA LYS A 412 21.46 -35.31 6.60
C LYS A 412 20.46 -34.25 6.11
N CYS A 413 20.03 -33.34 6.99
CA CYS A 413 19.14 -32.24 6.60
C CYS A 413 19.75 -31.36 5.50
N ILE A 414 21.05 -31.05 5.59
CA ILE A 414 21.73 -30.21 4.58
C ILE A 414 21.82 -30.95 3.24
N GLU A 415 22.20 -32.22 3.27
CA GLU A 415 22.40 -33.08 2.09
C GLU A 415 21.09 -33.36 1.35
N GLU A 416 20.01 -33.61 2.08
CA GLU A 416 18.66 -33.81 1.51
C GLU A 416 17.98 -32.49 1.11
N GLY A 417 18.58 -31.36 1.50
CA GLY A 417 18.03 -30.03 1.28
C GLY A 417 16.73 -29.74 2.00
N TYR A 418 16.64 -30.25 3.22
CA TYR A 418 15.60 -29.91 4.17
C TYR A 418 15.60 -28.40 4.46
N LEU A 419 14.40 -27.81 4.52
CA LEU A 419 14.19 -26.42 4.89
C LEU A 419 13.48 -26.31 6.24
N LEU A 420 13.99 -25.43 7.10
CA LEU A 420 13.37 -25.13 8.37
C LEU A 420 12.09 -24.32 8.15
N ASN A 421 10.96 -24.79 8.70
CA ASN A 421 9.70 -24.08 8.60
C ASN A 421 9.54 -23.09 9.76
N GLU A 422 9.90 -21.82 9.54
CA GLU A 422 9.81 -20.74 10.53
C GLU A 422 8.38 -20.40 10.95
N ALA A 423 7.37 -20.77 10.15
CA ALA A 423 5.96 -20.53 10.47
C ALA A 423 5.33 -21.63 11.32
N LYS A 424 6.01 -22.78 11.48
CA LYS A 424 5.49 -23.90 12.25
C LYS A 424 5.72 -23.65 13.74
N ASP A 425 4.70 -23.95 14.53
CA ASP A 425 4.79 -23.90 15.98
C ASP A 425 5.88 -24.85 16.51
N ILE A 426 6.87 -24.31 17.22
CA ILE A 426 7.98 -25.10 17.75
C ILE A 426 7.51 -26.12 18.79
N ARG A 427 6.40 -25.86 19.51
CA ARG A 427 5.87 -26.81 20.50
C ARG A 427 5.58 -28.18 19.87
N LYS A 428 5.08 -28.18 18.62
CA LYS A 428 4.85 -29.40 17.82
C LYS A 428 6.15 -30.08 17.39
N ASN A 429 7.22 -29.33 17.15
CA ASN A 429 8.51 -29.88 16.76
C ASN A 429 9.28 -30.46 17.96
N TRP A 430 9.04 -29.92 19.15
CA TRP A 430 9.62 -30.35 20.41
C TRP A 430 8.77 -31.40 21.15
N ASN A 431 7.69 -31.89 20.52
CA ASN A 431 6.73 -32.85 21.10
C ASN A 431 6.17 -32.40 22.46
N LEU A 432 5.93 -31.10 22.62
CA LEU A 432 5.28 -30.55 23.81
C LEU A 432 3.76 -30.65 23.68
N GLU A 433 3.10 -30.87 24.81
CA GLU A 433 1.65 -30.87 24.89
C GLU A 433 1.12 -29.46 24.62
N ILE A 434 0.12 -29.36 23.75
CA ILE A 434 -0.57 -28.10 23.46
C ILE A 434 -2.02 -28.31 23.93
N PRO A 435 -2.42 -27.68 25.05
CA PRO A 435 -3.79 -27.78 25.51
C PRO A 435 -4.75 -27.26 24.44
N ASN A 436 -5.93 -27.87 24.35
CA ASN A 436 -6.96 -27.46 23.39
C ASN A 436 -7.79 -26.27 23.91
N GLN A 437 -7.11 -25.22 24.34
CA GLN A 437 -7.73 -23.96 24.75
C GLN A 437 -7.47 -22.91 23.67
N GLU A 438 -8.47 -22.10 23.32
CA GLU A 438 -8.29 -20.98 22.39
C GLU A 438 -8.04 -19.68 23.15
N TYR A 439 -7.09 -18.88 22.67
CA TYR A 439 -6.82 -17.53 23.16
C TYR A 439 -7.73 -16.53 22.45
N GLU A 440 -8.60 -15.87 23.21
CA GLU A 440 -9.38 -14.75 22.71
C GLU A 440 -8.61 -13.43 22.89
N ARG A 441 -8.18 -12.83 21.79
CA ARG A 441 -7.47 -11.54 21.77
C ARG A 441 -8.29 -10.34 22.25
N GLY A 442 -9.55 -10.53 22.60
CA GLY A 442 -10.49 -9.45 22.90
C GLY A 442 -10.80 -8.56 21.68
N LEU A 443 -11.40 -7.42 21.96
CA LEU A 443 -11.85 -6.45 20.96
C LEU A 443 -10.78 -5.35 20.86
N ILE A 444 -9.86 -5.46 19.90
CA ILE A 444 -8.72 -4.55 19.77
C ILE A 444 -8.75 -3.85 18.42
N ILE A 445 -8.47 -2.55 18.44
CA ILE A 445 -8.15 -1.74 17.26
C ILE A 445 -6.68 -1.30 17.31
N HIS A 446 -5.89 -1.77 16.36
CA HIS A 446 -4.49 -1.38 16.22
C HIS A 446 -4.37 -0.12 15.37
N VAL A 447 -3.85 0.95 15.97
CA VAL A 447 -3.74 2.27 15.35
C VAL A 447 -2.27 2.73 15.34
N PRO A 448 -1.69 3.08 14.17
CA PRO A 448 -0.31 3.57 14.08
C PRO A 448 -0.05 4.84 14.90
N LYS A 449 1.15 4.99 15.48
CA LYS A 449 1.57 6.18 16.28
C LYS A 449 1.16 7.51 15.66
N LYS A 450 1.48 7.74 14.38
CA LYS A 450 1.15 9.00 13.68
C LYS A 450 -0.35 9.34 13.69
N ILE A 451 -1.21 8.33 13.59
CA ILE A 451 -2.66 8.52 13.61
C ILE A 451 -3.14 8.73 15.05
N ARG A 452 -2.57 7.99 16.02
CA ARG A 452 -2.86 8.17 17.44
C ARG A 452 -2.49 9.57 17.93
N GLU A 453 -1.30 10.05 17.60
CA GLU A 453 -0.84 11.41 17.92
C GLU A 453 -1.73 12.48 17.28
N LYS A 454 -2.08 12.31 16.00
CA LYS A 454 -2.99 13.23 15.28
C LYS A 454 -4.34 13.39 15.98
N PHE A 455 -4.84 12.31 16.59
CA PHE A 455 -6.16 12.25 17.19
C PHE A 455 -6.15 12.16 18.72
N HIS A 456 -4.98 12.37 19.34
CA HIS A 456 -4.78 12.30 20.80
C HIS A 456 -5.31 11.01 21.45
N LEU A 457 -5.07 9.86 20.80
CA LEU A 457 -5.50 8.54 21.27
C LEU A 457 -4.43 7.85 22.12
N SER A 458 -4.80 7.30 23.28
CA SER A 458 -3.86 6.65 24.19
C SER A 458 -3.80 5.13 24.00
N VAL A 459 -2.64 4.51 24.25
CA VAL A 459 -2.54 3.03 24.27
C VAL A 459 -3.25 2.50 25.51
N GLY A 460 -3.99 1.39 25.36
CA GLY A 460 -4.74 0.78 26.45
C GLY A 460 -6.06 1.49 26.77
N GLU A 461 -6.35 2.61 26.12
CA GLU A 461 -7.63 3.30 26.24
C GLU A 461 -8.75 2.47 25.61
N ASP A 462 -9.83 2.31 26.36
CA ASP A 462 -11.07 1.73 25.86
C ASP A 462 -11.91 2.81 25.19
N THR A 463 -12.35 2.56 23.96
CA THR A 463 -13.22 3.46 23.21
C THR A 463 -14.34 2.68 22.50
N PHE A 464 -15.34 3.39 22.00
CA PHE A 464 -16.32 2.81 21.09
C PHE A 464 -15.83 2.95 19.66
N VAL A 465 -15.84 1.84 18.93
CA VAL A 465 -15.55 1.81 17.50
C VAL A 465 -16.86 1.62 16.76
N CYS A 466 -17.15 2.55 15.84
CA CYS A 466 -18.39 2.57 15.07
C CYS A 466 -18.09 2.30 13.60
N ALA A 467 -18.82 1.39 12.96
CA ALA A 467 -18.77 1.22 11.51
C ALA A 467 -20.18 1.41 10.96
N GLY A 468 -20.41 2.53 10.26
CA GLY A 468 -21.76 2.89 9.87
C GLY A 468 -22.64 3.15 11.10
N LYS A 469 -23.64 2.30 11.35
CA LYS A 469 -24.48 2.34 12.57
C LYS A 469 -24.21 1.19 13.55
N SER A 470 -23.31 0.25 13.22
CA SER A 470 -22.86 -0.78 14.17
C SER A 470 -21.80 -0.22 15.09
N MET A 471 -21.82 -0.64 16.35
CA MET A 471 -20.92 -0.14 17.40
C MET A 471 -20.42 -1.30 18.26
N SER A 472 -19.14 -1.27 18.61
CA SER A 472 -18.52 -2.22 19.53
C SER A 472 -17.48 -1.50 20.38
N LYS A 473 -17.37 -1.86 21.66
CA LYS A 473 -16.25 -1.41 22.48
C LYS A 473 -14.95 -2.05 21.97
N ALA A 474 -13.84 -1.32 21.99
CA ALA A 474 -12.53 -1.85 21.68
C ALA A 474 -11.43 -1.11 22.44
N THR A 475 -10.35 -1.82 22.73
CA THR A 475 -9.14 -1.25 23.33
C THR A 475 -8.17 -0.83 22.21
N ILE A 476 -7.59 0.36 22.34
CA ILE A 476 -6.62 0.90 21.38
C ILE A 476 -5.25 0.32 21.66
N ARG A 477 -4.61 -0.24 20.63
CA ARG A 477 -3.23 -0.75 20.71
C ARG A 477 -2.34 -0.23 19.57
N PRO A 478 -1.01 -0.27 19.71
CA PRO A 478 -0.07 0.07 18.64
C PRO A 478 -0.24 -0.85 17.43
N TYR A 479 -0.12 -0.31 16.22
CA TYR A 479 -0.01 -1.16 15.03
C TYR A 479 1.43 -1.65 14.86
N SER A 480 1.67 -2.95 15.05
CA SER A 480 3.02 -3.54 15.12
C SER A 480 3.84 -3.41 13.85
N PHE A 481 3.28 -2.99 12.73
CA PHE A 481 3.99 -2.81 11.46
C PHE A 481 3.95 -1.36 10.95
N SER A 482 3.77 -0.39 11.85
CA SER A 482 3.67 1.04 11.53
C SER A 482 4.88 1.60 10.78
N PHE A 483 6.08 1.05 11.01
CA PHE A 483 7.31 1.37 10.28
C PHE A 483 7.25 1.03 8.77
N ARG A 484 6.29 0.20 8.33
CA ARG A 484 6.09 -0.14 6.91
C ARG A 484 4.99 0.68 6.29
N ASN A 485 3.85 0.70 6.97
CA ASN A 485 2.67 1.39 6.50
C ASN A 485 1.93 1.99 7.68
N SER A 486 2.19 3.28 7.90
CA SER A 486 1.57 4.08 8.94
C SER A 486 0.10 4.45 8.68
N LYS A 487 -0.52 3.90 7.62
CA LYS A 487 -1.93 4.14 7.26
C LYS A 487 -2.84 2.94 7.47
N ILE A 488 -2.31 1.79 7.90
CA ILE A 488 -3.11 0.59 8.13
C ILE A 488 -3.76 0.68 9.50
N ILE A 489 -5.07 0.41 9.53
CA ILE A 489 -5.84 0.21 10.74
C ILE A 489 -6.25 -1.26 10.76
N GLN A 490 -5.82 -1.99 11.79
CA GLN A 490 -6.10 -3.41 11.92
C GLN A 490 -7.05 -3.65 13.08
N LEU A 491 -8.03 -4.53 12.87
CA LEU A 491 -9.03 -4.89 13.85
C LEU A 491 -8.91 -6.39 14.12
N THR A 492 -9.11 -6.81 15.37
CA THR A 492 -9.17 -8.25 15.68
C THR A 492 -10.36 -8.91 14.97
N PRO A 493 -10.27 -10.21 14.64
CA PRO A 493 -11.36 -10.94 13.96
C PRO A 493 -12.71 -10.76 14.66
N LYS A 494 -12.74 -10.84 16.00
CA LYS A 494 -13.95 -10.66 16.79
C LYS A 494 -14.52 -9.25 16.70
N LEU A 495 -13.68 -8.22 16.72
CA LEU A 495 -14.14 -6.84 16.53
C LEU A 495 -14.72 -6.64 15.12
N ARG A 496 -14.13 -7.24 14.09
CA ARG A 496 -14.68 -7.22 12.72
C ARG A 496 -16.03 -7.92 12.64
N GLU A 497 -16.16 -9.09 13.27
CA GLU A 497 -17.42 -9.85 13.34
C GLU A 497 -18.52 -9.03 14.02
N ASN A 498 -18.24 -8.44 15.19
CA ASN A 498 -19.18 -7.59 15.93
C ASN A 498 -19.65 -6.38 15.10
N LEU A 499 -18.79 -5.85 14.23
CA LEU A 499 -19.10 -4.72 13.36
C LEU A 499 -19.60 -5.15 11.96
N SER A 500 -19.73 -6.46 11.69
CA SER A 500 -20.11 -7.02 10.39
C SER A 500 -19.24 -6.49 9.23
N LEU A 501 -17.92 -6.49 9.42
CA LEU A 501 -16.95 -5.93 8.46
C LEU A 501 -16.22 -7.01 7.65
N PRO A 502 -15.86 -6.73 6.39
CA PRO A 502 -14.99 -7.61 5.62
C PRO A 502 -13.63 -7.80 6.29
N LYS A 503 -13.06 -9.01 6.16
CA LYS A 503 -11.75 -9.38 6.71
C LYS A 503 -10.63 -8.46 6.22
N GLU A 504 -10.58 -8.21 4.91
CA GLU A 504 -9.49 -7.49 4.24
C GLU A 504 -9.70 -5.97 4.13
N TRP A 505 -10.82 -5.43 4.65
CA TRP A 505 -11.06 -3.99 4.56
C TRP A 505 -10.17 -3.22 5.54
N ASN A 506 -9.39 -2.26 4.99
CA ASN A 506 -8.56 -1.32 5.74
C ASN A 506 -9.27 0.04 5.84
N PRO A 507 -9.94 0.37 6.96
CA PRO A 507 -10.73 1.59 7.09
C PRO A 507 -9.86 2.82 7.34
N LYS A 508 -10.43 4.02 7.11
CA LYS A 508 -9.96 5.24 7.78
C LYS A 508 -10.67 5.36 9.12
N ILE A 509 -10.05 6.08 10.04
CA ILE A 509 -10.67 6.44 11.32
C ILE A 509 -10.93 7.94 11.39
N LEU A 510 -12.06 8.31 12.00
CA LEU A 510 -12.45 9.67 12.34
C LEU A 510 -12.96 9.68 13.78
N PRO A 511 -12.30 10.37 14.72
CA PRO A 511 -12.84 10.57 16.06
C PRO A 511 -14.07 11.48 16.00
N ALA A 512 -15.16 11.07 16.64
CA ALA A 512 -16.37 11.86 16.78
C ALA A 512 -17.14 11.43 18.04
N ASN A 513 -17.55 12.40 18.86
CA ASN A 513 -18.39 12.19 20.06
C ASN A 513 -17.85 11.11 21.03
N GLY A 514 -16.53 11.02 21.21
CA GLY A 514 -15.90 10.02 22.09
C GLY A 514 -15.77 8.61 21.48
N SER A 515 -16.10 8.46 20.20
CA SER A 515 -15.99 7.19 19.45
C SER A 515 -15.06 7.32 18.25
N LEU A 516 -14.51 6.21 17.77
CA LEU A 516 -13.77 6.09 16.52
C LEU A 516 -14.68 5.58 15.41
N ILE A 517 -15.01 6.45 14.46
CA ILE A 517 -15.79 6.07 13.27
C ILE A 517 -14.87 5.47 12.22
N LEU A 518 -15.17 4.24 11.80
CA LEU A 518 -14.57 3.53 10.69
C LEU A 518 -15.31 3.83 9.40
N GLY A 519 -14.59 4.21 8.35
CA GLY A 519 -15.23 4.50 7.07
C GLY A 519 -14.33 5.16 6.04
N PRO A 520 -14.95 5.77 5.01
CA PRO A 520 -16.39 5.84 4.78
C PRO A 520 -17.02 4.49 4.38
N ILE A 521 -18.34 4.35 4.56
CA ILE A 521 -19.13 3.19 4.10
C ILE A 521 -20.27 3.71 3.21
N LEU A 522 -20.32 3.25 1.96
CA LEU A 522 -21.30 3.65 0.95
C LEU A 522 -22.18 2.44 0.56
N GLY A 523 -23.48 2.57 0.72
CA GLY A 523 -24.46 1.59 0.24
C GLY A 523 -25.08 2.05 -1.08
N ILE A 524 -25.07 1.20 -2.10
CA ILE A 524 -25.75 1.47 -3.39
C ILE A 524 -27.09 0.73 -3.39
N LEU A 525 -28.19 1.48 -3.31
CA LEU A 525 -29.55 0.94 -3.33
C LEU A 525 -30.04 0.80 -4.77
N THR A 526 -30.38 -0.40 -5.23
CA THR A 526 -30.79 -0.67 -6.62
C THR A 526 -31.70 -1.90 -6.72
N ASN A 527 -32.19 -2.24 -7.92
CA ASN A 527 -32.87 -3.50 -8.24
C ASN A 527 -31.92 -4.50 -8.91
N ARG A 528 -32.11 -5.80 -8.66
CA ARG A 528 -31.52 -6.92 -9.40
C ARG A 528 -32.48 -7.38 -10.52
N PRO A 529 -31.97 -7.85 -11.68
CA PRO A 529 -30.56 -7.84 -12.09
C PRO A 529 -30.07 -6.41 -12.35
N PHE A 530 -28.77 -6.14 -12.13
CA PHE A 530 -28.20 -4.78 -12.22
C PHE A 530 -28.12 -4.21 -13.65
N GLU A 531 -28.55 -4.98 -14.66
CA GLU A 531 -28.55 -4.65 -16.10
C GLU A 531 -27.30 -3.84 -16.54
N ARG A 532 -27.49 -2.74 -17.29
CA ARG A 532 -26.42 -1.87 -17.81
C ARG A 532 -25.62 -1.17 -16.68
N GLN A 533 -26.12 -1.12 -15.45
CA GLN A 533 -25.48 -0.40 -14.34
C GLN A 533 -24.47 -1.25 -13.57
N GLY A 534 -24.50 -2.58 -13.68
CA GLY A 534 -23.58 -3.47 -12.97
C GLY A 534 -22.10 -3.15 -13.22
N THR A 535 -21.74 -2.84 -14.46
CA THR A 535 -20.35 -2.45 -14.81
C THR A 535 -19.92 -1.12 -14.19
N TYR A 536 -20.87 -0.21 -13.93
CA TYR A 536 -20.61 1.06 -13.29
C TYR A 536 -20.42 0.88 -11.77
N PHE A 537 -21.25 0.06 -11.12
CA PHE A 537 -21.09 -0.24 -9.69
C PHE A 537 -19.77 -0.96 -9.41
N GLN A 538 -19.39 -1.95 -10.22
CA GLN A 538 -18.07 -2.58 -10.13
C GLN A 538 -16.92 -1.58 -10.28
N HIS A 539 -17.06 -0.61 -11.18
CA HIS A 539 -16.07 0.43 -11.37
C HIS A 539 -15.95 1.35 -10.14
N ILE A 540 -17.09 1.77 -9.57
CA ILE A 540 -17.13 2.55 -8.33
C ILE A 540 -16.47 1.77 -7.18
N SER A 541 -16.84 0.50 -6.97
CA SER A 541 -16.30 -0.32 -5.89
C SER A 541 -14.78 -0.52 -6.02
N LYS A 542 -14.27 -0.74 -7.24
CA LYS A 542 -12.82 -0.82 -7.48
C LYS A 542 -12.09 0.49 -7.14
N MET A 543 -12.65 1.64 -7.52
CA MET A 543 -12.07 2.94 -7.19
C MET A 543 -12.12 3.25 -5.70
N ALA A 544 -13.12 2.74 -4.98
CA ALA A 544 -13.29 2.92 -3.55
C ALA A 544 -12.21 2.25 -2.71
N ILE A 545 -11.63 1.13 -3.17
CA ILE A 545 -10.51 0.43 -2.50
C ILE A 545 -9.34 1.40 -2.28
N ASN A 546 -8.96 2.15 -3.31
CA ASN A 546 -7.88 3.14 -3.23
C ASN A 546 -8.19 4.30 -2.26
N LYS A 547 -9.47 4.51 -1.93
CA LYS A 547 -9.95 5.53 -0.99
C LYS A 547 -10.20 4.98 0.42
N GLN A 548 -9.90 3.70 0.66
CA GLN A 548 -10.19 2.98 1.91
C GLN A 548 -11.69 2.98 2.26
N MET A 549 -12.56 3.07 1.26
CA MET A 549 -14.00 3.15 1.43
C MET A 549 -14.65 1.80 1.16
N LEU A 550 -15.54 1.36 2.05
CA LEU A 550 -16.34 0.15 1.85
C LEU A 550 -17.55 0.49 0.97
N VAL A 551 -17.75 -0.28 -0.12
CA VAL A 551 -18.90 -0.13 -1.01
C VAL A 551 -19.59 -1.47 -1.18
N TYR A 552 -20.90 -1.52 -0.93
CA TYR A 552 -21.72 -2.68 -1.22
C TYR A 552 -23.03 -2.26 -1.90
N VAL A 553 -23.59 -3.18 -2.69
CA VAL A 553 -24.85 -3.00 -3.42
C VAL A 553 -25.95 -3.83 -2.78
N PHE A 554 -27.15 -3.30 -2.63
CA PHE A 554 -28.27 -3.98 -1.98
C PHE A 554 -29.64 -3.57 -2.57
N GLU A 555 -30.65 -4.44 -2.37
CA GLU A 555 -32.05 -4.18 -2.66
C GLU A 555 -32.84 -3.81 -1.38
N PRO A 556 -34.01 -3.17 -1.46
CA PRO A 556 -34.82 -2.82 -0.29
C PRO A 556 -35.15 -4.02 0.63
N LYS A 557 -35.42 -5.19 0.03
CA LYS A 557 -35.70 -6.44 0.77
C LYS A 557 -34.49 -7.02 1.50
N ASP A 558 -33.27 -6.54 1.20
CA ASP A 558 -32.03 -7.03 1.80
C ASP A 558 -31.75 -6.37 3.17
N ILE A 559 -32.58 -5.39 3.57
CA ILE A 559 -32.43 -4.66 4.83
C ILE A 559 -32.98 -5.49 5.99
N ILE A 560 -32.15 -5.73 7.00
CA ILE A 560 -32.50 -6.42 8.24
C ILE A 560 -32.61 -5.35 9.34
N TRP A 561 -33.81 -4.81 9.52
CA TRP A 561 -34.05 -3.64 10.37
C TRP A 561 -33.71 -3.87 11.84
N GLU A 562 -34.02 -5.06 12.37
CA GLU A 562 -33.85 -5.42 13.78
C GLU A 562 -32.37 -5.44 14.17
N LYS A 563 -31.51 -5.86 13.25
CA LYS A 563 -30.06 -5.95 13.45
C LYS A 563 -29.30 -4.72 12.93
N GLN A 564 -29.98 -3.83 12.21
CA GLN A 564 -29.36 -2.71 11.48
C GLN A 564 -28.24 -3.18 10.54
N LEU A 565 -28.47 -4.32 9.88
CA LEU A 565 -27.56 -4.92 8.90
C LEU A 565 -28.23 -4.97 7.52
N ILE A 566 -27.42 -5.06 6.48
CA ILE A 566 -27.87 -5.17 5.10
C ILE A 566 -27.14 -6.35 4.44
N LYS A 567 -27.90 -7.25 3.81
CA LYS A 567 -27.32 -8.24 2.91
C LYS A 567 -26.87 -7.52 1.63
N GLY A 568 -25.57 -7.44 1.40
CA GLY A 568 -25.00 -6.70 0.27
C GLY A 568 -24.10 -7.56 -0.61
N THR A 569 -23.72 -7.00 -1.76
CA THR A 569 -22.70 -7.56 -2.65
C THR A 569 -21.54 -6.57 -2.81
N THR A 570 -20.32 -7.03 -2.56
CA THR A 570 -19.06 -6.27 -2.75
C THR A 570 -18.27 -6.84 -3.94
N THR A 571 -17.04 -6.35 -4.18
CA THR A 571 -16.11 -6.97 -5.15
C THR A 571 -15.65 -8.36 -4.72
N GLU A 572 -15.69 -8.65 -3.42
CA GLU A 572 -15.23 -9.92 -2.82
C GLU A 572 -16.36 -10.95 -2.67
N GLY A 573 -17.61 -10.57 -2.94
CA GLY A 573 -18.78 -11.45 -2.84
C GLY A 573 -19.93 -10.89 -2.00
N GLU A 574 -20.92 -11.75 -1.72
CA GLU A 574 -22.05 -11.43 -0.85
C GLU A 574 -21.66 -11.50 0.64
N GLY A 575 -22.31 -10.68 1.46
CA GLY A 575 -22.10 -10.68 2.91
C GLY A 575 -23.14 -9.84 3.64
N LEU A 576 -23.04 -9.82 4.98
CA LEU A 576 -23.79 -8.90 5.83
C LEU A 576 -22.90 -7.71 6.16
N PHE A 577 -23.46 -6.50 6.02
CA PHE A 577 -22.75 -5.25 6.25
C PHE A 577 -23.54 -4.34 7.19
N PRO A 578 -22.87 -3.48 7.98
CA PRO A 578 -23.56 -2.49 8.78
C PRO A 578 -24.29 -1.48 7.89
N PHE A 579 -25.34 -0.85 8.41
CA PHE A 579 -25.98 0.29 7.75
C PHE A 579 -24.94 1.31 7.28
N PRO A 580 -25.04 1.82 6.04
CA PRO A 580 -23.98 2.63 5.47
C PRO A 580 -23.96 4.03 6.08
N ALA A 581 -22.84 4.73 5.95
CA ALA A 581 -22.74 6.14 6.33
C ALA A 581 -23.42 7.05 5.30
N VAL A 582 -23.50 6.61 4.03
CA VAL A 582 -24.13 7.34 2.93
C VAL A 582 -24.82 6.35 1.99
N ILE A 583 -25.97 6.73 1.44
CA ILE A 583 -26.68 5.93 0.42
C ILE A 583 -26.56 6.58 -0.96
N TYR A 584 -26.22 5.78 -1.96
CA TYR A 584 -26.39 6.12 -3.37
C TYR A 584 -27.64 5.42 -3.92
N ASP A 585 -28.74 6.15 -4.00
CA ASP A 585 -30.01 5.61 -4.49
C ASP A 585 -30.04 5.57 -6.03
N ARG A 586 -30.01 4.34 -6.56
CA ARG A 586 -30.11 3.98 -7.96
C ARG A 586 -31.36 3.11 -8.23
N TYR A 587 -32.33 3.17 -7.33
CA TYR A 587 -33.56 2.38 -7.42
C TYR A 587 -34.58 3.04 -8.34
N PHE A 588 -34.96 2.37 -9.43
CA PHE A 588 -35.99 2.83 -10.37
C PHE A 588 -37.34 2.21 -10.03
N LEU A 589 -38.38 3.05 -9.92
CA LEU A 589 -39.75 2.62 -9.66
C LEU A 589 -40.37 2.05 -10.95
N THR A 590 -40.72 0.77 -10.96
CA THR A 590 -41.26 0.09 -12.16
C THR A 590 -42.75 -0.25 -12.07
N ARG A 591 -43.36 -0.26 -10.87
CA ARG A 591 -44.78 -0.59 -10.66
C ARG A 591 -45.44 0.35 -9.65
N LYS A 592 -46.65 0.85 -9.96
CA LYS A 592 -47.43 1.74 -9.08
C LYS A 592 -47.65 1.17 -7.67
N LYS A 593 -47.82 -0.15 -7.53
CA LYS A 593 -48.07 -0.83 -6.25
C LYS A 593 -46.87 -0.86 -5.29
N GLN A 594 -45.64 -0.63 -5.79
CA GLN A 594 -44.40 -0.66 -5.00
C GLN A 594 -43.93 0.73 -4.53
N ILE A 595 -44.56 1.81 -5.00
CA ILE A 595 -44.10 3.18 -4.72
C ILE A 595 -44.14 3.48 -3.21
N LYS A 596 -45.26 3.17 -2.55
CA LYS A 596 -45.43 3.50 -1.12
C LYS A 596 -44.41 2.80 -0.22
N GLU A 597 -44.17 1.51 -0.46
CA GLU A 597 -43.21 0.71 0.31
C GLU A 597 -41.77 1.27 0.18
N ILE A 598 -41.36 1.63 -1.03
CA ILE A 598 -40.02 2.18 -1.27
C ILE A 598 -39.87 3.57 -0.63
N GLU A 599 -40.89 4.42 -0.71
CA GLU A 599 -40.87 5.73 -0.06
C GLU A 599 -40.82 5.60 1.47
N GLU A 600 -41.54 4.64 2.06
CA GLU A 600 -41.44 4.34 3.49
C GLU A 600 -40.02 3.89 3.89
N ILE A 601 -39.38 3.04 3.08
CA ILE A 601 -38.00 2.60 3.30
C ILE A 601 -37.02 3.77 3.20
N ARG A 602 -37.15 4.63 2.18
CA ARG A 602 -36.34 5.84 2.00
C ARG A 602 -36.49 6.79 3.19
N ALA A 603 -37.72 7.07 3.60
CA ALA A 603 -38.02 7.93 4.74
C ALA A 603 -37.43 7.36 6.04
N LYS A 604 -37.55 6.04 6.26
CA LYS A 604 -36.97 5.36 7.42
C LYS A 604 -35.45 5.48 7.44
N LEU A 605 -34.76 5.21 6.33
CA LEU A 605 -33.30 5.37 6.22
C LEU A 605 -32.84 6.82 6.44
N GLN A 606 -33.57 7.79 5.85
CA GLN A 606 -33.20 9.19 5.90
C GLN A 606 -33.49 9.85 7.26
N PHE A 607 -34.70 9.66 7.81
CA PHE A 607 -35.15 10.42 8.97
C PHE A 607 -35.01 9.67 10.30
N ILE A 608 -35.20 8.34 10.30
CA ILE A 608 -35.07 7.53 11.52
C ILE A 608 -33.60 7.17 11.76
N TYR A 609 -32.91 6.65 10.74
CA TYR A 609 -31.51 6.25 10.87
C TYR A 609 -30.51 7.38 10.54
N GLN A 610 -31.00 8.53 10.09
CA GLN A 610 -30.17 9.71 9.76
C GLN A 610 -29.03 9.38 8.79
N ILE A 611 -29.36 8.62 7.72
CA ILE A 611 -28.39 8.28 6.68
C ILE A 611 -28.57 9.25 5.51
N PRO A 612 -27.58 10.10 5.21
CA PRO A 612 -27.65 11.01 4.08
C PRO A 612 -27.64 10.23 2.75
N PHE A 613 -28.36 10.77 1.77
CA PHE A 613 -28.38 10.27 0.41
C PHE A 613 -27.52 11.17 -0.46
N ILE A 614 -26.78 10.60 -1.42
CA ILE A 614 -26.09 11.39 -2.45
C ILE A 614 -27.12 12.26 -3.19
N ASN A 615 -28.22 11.65 -3.62
CA ASN A 615 -29.38 12.32 -4.19
C ASN A 615 -30.61 11.95 -3.37
N SER A 616 -31.31 12.95 -2.82
CA SER A 616 -32.43 12.76 -1.91
C SER A 616 -33.71 12.30 -2.65
N PRO A 617 -34.65 11.62 -1.98
CA PRO A 617 -35.95 11.28 -2.55
C PRO A 617 -36.70 12.48 -3.13
N LYS A 618 -36.65 13.64 -2.47
CA LYS A 618 -37.25 14.90 -2.95
C LYS A 618 -36.76 15.33 -4.33
N LEU A 619 -35.50 15.05 -4.66
CA LEU A 619 -34.97 15.33 -5.99
C LEU A 619 -35.60 14.39 -7.05
N PHE A 620 -35.87 13.13 -6.70
CA PHE A 620 -36.54 12.19 -7.60
C PHE A 620 -38.01 12.59 -7.82
N ASP A 621 -38.69 13.10 -6.79
CA ASP A 621 -40.06 13.62 -6.93
C ASP A 621 -40.10 14.81 -7.87
N LEU A 622 -39.17 15.77 -7.70
CA LEU A 622 -39.08 16.95 -8.57
C LEU A 622 -38.78 16.56 -10.03
N THR A 623 -37.72 15.79 -10.24
CA THR A 623 -37.23 15.44 -11.60
C THR A 623 -38.08 14.37 -12.29
N GLY A 624 -38.90 13.63 -11.55
CA GLY A 624 -39.87 12.68 -12.08
C GLY A 624 -41.13 13.33 -12.66
N ASP A 625 -41.38 14.60 -12.32
CA ASP A 625 -42.51 15.40 -12.79
C ASP A 625 -42.02 16.56 -13.69
N LYS A 626 -42.34 16.46 -14.99
CA LYS A 626 -41.90 17.44 -15.98
C LYS A 626 -42.47 18.84 -15.75
N TRP A 627 -43.71 18.94 -15.25
CA TRP A 627 -44.34 20.23 -15.01
C TRP A 627 -43.74 20.90 -13.78
N LEU A 628 -43.56 20.15 -12.69
CA LEU A 628 -42.97 20.66 -11.47
C LEU A 628 -41.52 21.11 -11.69
N SER A 629 -40.73 20.33 -12.44
CA SER A 629 -39.38 20.74 -12.87
C SER A 629 -39.41 22.03 -13.69
N TYR A 630 -40.34 22.15 -14.65
CA TYR A 630 -40.50 23.37 -15.45
C TYR A 630 -40.86 24.58 -14.58
N GLN A 631 -41.82 24.45 -13.66
CA GLN A 631 -42.23 25.54 -12.77
C GLN A 631 -41.07 26.08 -11.92
N VAL A 632 -40.29 25.18 -11.31
CA VAL A 632 -39.13 25.55 -10.48
C VAL A 632 -38.06 26.26 -11.31
N LEU A 633 -37.84 25.82 -12.55
CA LEU A 633 -36.83 26.44 -13.41
C LEU A 633 -37.32 27.76 -14.01
N LYS A 634 -38.61 27.88 -14.32
CA LYS A 634 -39.21 29.06 -14.97
C LYS A 634 -38.92 30.35 -14.21
N GLU A 635 -38.95 30.33 -12.88
CA GLU A 635 -38.72 31.53 -12.05
C GLU A 635 -37.39 32.25 -12.33
N LYS A 636 -36.34 31.53 -12.75
CA LYS A 636 -35.00 32.09 -12.99
C LYS A 636 -34.43 31.81 -14.37
N HIS A 637 -35.00 30.85 -15.10
CA HIS A 637 -34.44 30.30 -16.34
C HIS A 637 -35.44 30.29 -17.49
N GLU A 638 -36.50 31.10 -17.43
CA GLU A 638 -37.55 31.19 -18.46
C GLU A 638 -36.97 31.31 -19.88
N GLU A 639 -35.96 32.17 -20.07
CA GLU A 639 -35.29 32.38 -21.36
C GLU A 639 -34.66 31.10 -21.95
N TYR A 640 -34.22 30.18 -21.09
CA TYR A 640 -33.61 28.90 -21.47
C TYR A 640 -34.63 27.76 -21.53
N LEU A 641 -35.91 27.97 -21.23
CA LEU A 641 -36.91 26.92 -21.32
C LEU A 641 -37.69 27.03 -22.64
N PRO A 642 -38.15 25.91 -23.20
CA PRO A 642 -39.20 25.90 -24.21
C PRO A 642 -40.53 26.27 -23.56
N ASP A 643 -41.40 26.97 -24.28
CA ASP A 643 -42.73 27.31 -23.76
C ASP A 643 -43.52 26.02 -23.49
N THR A 644 -44.06 25.92 -22.27
CA THR A 644 -44.68 24.68 -21.77
C THR A 644 -45.93 25.01 -20.96
N CYS A 645 -47.01 24.26 -21.17
CA CYS A 645 -48.25 24.35 -20.40
C CYS A 645 -48.85 22.97 -20.08
N ILE A 646 -49.74 22.91 -19.09
CA ILE A 646 -50.50 21.68 -18.79
C ILE A 646 -51.59 21.52 -19.86
N TYR A 647 -51.70 20.32 -20.44
CA TYR A 647 -52.80 19.96 -21.31
C TYR A 647 -54.09 19.77 -20.49
N LYS A 648 -55.10 20.62 -20.72
CA LYS A 648 -56.42 20.53 -20.08
C LYS A 648 -57.52 20.20 -21.08
N GLN A 649 -57.44 20.77 -22.28
CA GLN A 649 -58.45 20.66 -23.32
C GLN A 649 -57.83 20.74 -24.72
N PRO A 650 -58.53 20.25 -25.76
CA PRO A 650 -57.98 20.20 -27.13
C PRO A 650 -57.62 21.56 -27.71
N SER A 651 -58.31 22.64 -27.31
CA SER A 651 -57.98 23.99 -27.75
C SER A 651 -56.58 24.44 -27.32
N ASP A 652 -56.04 23.90 -26.22
CA ASP A 652 -54.68 24.21 -25.76
C ASP A 652 -53.63 23.72 -26.79
N ILE A 653 -53.89 22.58 -27.44
CA ILE A 653 -53.03 22.05 -28.51
C ILE A 653 -53.06 23.00 -29.70
N LYS A 654 -54.26 23.45 -30.09
CA LYS A 654 -54.43 24.40 -31.19
C LYS A 654 -53.68 25.70 -30.93
N GLU A 655 -53.86 26.29 -29.76
CA GLU A 655 -53.18 27.55 -29.39
C GLU A 655 -51.65 27.43 -29.48
N MET A 656 -51.08 26.35 -28.94
CA MET A 656 -49.64 26.11 -29.02
C MET A 656 -49.18 25.85 -30.47
N ILE A 657 -49.98 25.15 -31.29
CA ILE A 657 -49.64 24.91 -32.71
C ILE A 657 -49.71 26.21 -33.52
N ASP A 658 -50.73 27.05 -33.30
CA ASP A 658 -50.86 28.34 -33.99
C ASP A 658 -49.69 29.28 -33.65
N LEU A 659 -49.13 29.17 -32.44
CA LEU A 659 -47.96 29.95 -32.00
C LEU A 659 -46.62 29.42 -32.54
N TYR A 660 -46.37 28.12 -32.47
CA TYR A 660 -45.04 27.55 -32.74
C TYR A 660 -44.95 26.71 -34.02
N GLY A 661 -46.09 26.32 -34.60
CA GLY A 661 -46.23 25.43 -35.75
C GLY A 661 -45.98 23.95 -35.43
N GLU A 662 -45.25 23.64 -34.35
CA GLU A 662 -44.88 22.28 -33.97
C GLU A 662 -44.79 22.14 -32.45
N VAL A 663 -45.39 21.09 -31.90
CA VAL A 663 -45.53 20.87 -30.45
C VAL A 663 -45.34 19.41 -30.07
N PHE A 664 -44.80 19.19 -28.88
CA PHE A 664 -44.73 17.88 -28.23
C PHE A 664 -45.76 17.77 -27.11
N ILE A 665 -46.56 16.72 -27.16
CA ILE A 665 -47.46 16.30 -26.09
C ILE A 665 -46.74 15.21 -25.30
N LYS A 666 -46.37 15.49 -24.05
CA LYS A 666 -45.54 14.61 -23.21
C LYS A 666 -46.30 14.20 -21.95
N PRO A 667 -46.28 12.91 -21.56
CA PRO A 667 -46.86 12.51 -20.28
C PRO A 667 -46.06 13.15 -19.14
N LEU A 668 -46.75 13.58 -18.07
CA LEU A 668 -46.14 14.25 -16.92
C LEU A 668 -45.03 13.38 -16.30
N GLY A 669 -45.33 12.10 -16.07
CA GLY A 669 -44.37 11.07 -15.69
C GLY A 669 -43.96 10.20 -16.87
N GLY A 670 -42.85 9.48 -16.74
CA GLY A 670 -42.33 8.55 -17.77
C GLY A 670 -40.98 8.98 -18.33
N ALA A 671 -40.26 8.01 -18.89
CA ALA A 671 -38.87 8.15 -19.33
C ALA A 671 -38.67 7.65 -20.77
N LEU A 672 -37.52 7.98 -21.37
CA LEU A 672 -37.02 7.44 -22.64
C LEU A 672 -37.92 7.73 -23.86
N GLY A 673 -38.62 8.87 -23.86
CA GLY A 673 -39.46 9.29 -24.99
C GLY A 673 -40.74 8.47 -25.18
N LYS A 674 -41.04 7.52 -24.29
CA LYS A 674 -42.27 6.70 -24.37
C LYS A 674 -43.50 7.56 -24.15
N GLY A 675 -44.49 7.41 -25.04
CA GLY A 675 -45.77 8.13 -24.96
C GLY A 675 -45.70 9.60 -25.41
N ILE A 676 -44.57 10.08 -25.94
CA ILE A 676 -44.51 11.41 -26.55
C ILE A 676 -45.26 11.38 -27.88
N ILE A 677 -46.12 12.37 -28.11
CA ILE A 677 -46.77 12.59 -29.39
C ILE A 677 -46.23 13.91 -29.95
N GLN A 678 -45.84 13.90 -31.22
CA GLN A 678 -45.41 15.08 -31.94
C GLN A 678 -46.56 15.51 -32.86
N VAL A 679 -46.94 16.78 -32.83
CA VAL A 679 -47.96 17.35 -33.71
C VAL A 679 -47.35 18.54 -34.44
N MET A 680 -47.50 18.59 -35.76
CA MET A 680 -46.94 19.63 -36.60
C MET A 680 -47.99 20.14 -37.59
N GLN A 681 -47.96 21.44 -37.86
CA GLN A 681 -48.73 22.09 -38.91
C GLN A 681 -47.77 22.61 -39.98
N ASN A 682 -48.02 22.23 -41.22
CA ASN A 682 -47.30 22.73 -42.38
C ASN A 682 -48.32 23.20 -43.46
N PRO A 683 -47.88 23.80 -44.58
CA PRO A 683 -48.81 24.28 -45.62
C PRO A 683 -49.71 23.20 -46.22
N SER A 684 -49.31 21.93 -46.11
CA SER A 684 -50.02 20.75 -46.63
C SER A 684 -51.11 20.24 -45.67
N GLY A 685 -51.13 20.71 -44.43
CA GLY A 685 -52.11 20.32 -43.41
C GLY A 685 -51.51 20.07 -42.03
N LEU A 686 -52.31 19.42 -41.18
CA LEU A 686 -51.94 19.05 -39.82
C LEU A 686 -51.49 17.58 -39.80
N TYR A 687 -50.43 17.28 -39.05
CA TYR A 687 -49.86 15.94 -38.96
C TYR A 687 -49.50 15.58 -37.53
N TRP A 688 -49.54 14.29 -37.20
CA TRP A 688 -49.07 13.79 -35.92
C TRP A 688 -48.25 12.52 -36.06
N MET A 689 -47.41 12.24 -35.07
CA MET A 689 -46.59 11.04 -35.00
C MET A 689 -46.42 10.61 -33.53
N ASN A 690 -46.36 9.31 -33.29
CA ASN A 690 -45.86 8.74 -32.04
C ASN A 690 -44.65 7.82 -32.32
N PRO A 691 -43.82 7.51 -31.30
CA PRO A 691 -42.67 6.63 -31.45
C PRO A 691 -42.97 5.22 -31.99
N LYS A 692 -44.22 4.76 -31.93
CA LYS A 692 -44.62 3.43 -32.42
C LYS A 692 -44.88 3.42 -33.93
N GLN A 693 -45.24 4.56 -34.53
CA GLN A 693 -45.75 4.60 -35.90
C GLN A 693 -44.73 5.08 -36.93
N GLN A 694 -43.53 5.57 -36.53
CA GLN A 694 -42.37 5.99 -37.33
C GLN A 694 -42.62 6.93 -38.55
N ASN A 695 -43.87 7.23 -38.91
CA ASN A 695 -44.28 8.07 -40.01
C ASN A 695 -45.40 9.02 -39.56
N PHE A 696 -45.33 10.27 -40.00
CA PHE A 696 -46.37 11.27 -39.77
C PHE A 696 -47.69 10.88 -40.46
N GLN A 697 -48.77 10.93 -39.71
CA GLN A 697 -50.13 10.68 -40.19
C GLN A 697 -50.87 12.02 -40.35
N PRO A 698 -51.60 12.24 -41.45
CA PRO A 698 -52.41 13.44 -41.60
C PRO A 698 -53.57 13.45 -40.58
N LEU A 699 -53.90 14.64 -40.09
CA LEU A 699 -55.11 14.96 -39.36
C LEU A 699 -56.01 15.80 -40.29
N GLY A 700 -57.28 15.43 -40.40
CA GLY A 700 -58.25 16.11 -41.28
C GLY A 700 -58.43 17.58 -40.89
N ALA A 701 -59.02 17.81 -39.71
CA ALA A 701 -59.21 19.14 -39.12
C ALA A 701 -58.71 19.20 -37.67
N VAL A 702 -58.59 20.42 -37.12
CA VAL A 702 -58.19 20.64 -35.71
C VAL A 702 -59.23 20.00 -34.76
N GLU A 703 -60.49 19.97 -35.16
CA GLU A 703 -61.58 19.35 -34.40
C GLU A 703 -61.40 17.82 -34.29
N ASP A 704 -60.71 17.18 -35.24
CA ASP A 704 -60.40 15.75 -35.25
C ASP A 704 -59.19 15.38 -34.37
N LEU A 705 -58.37 16.36 -33.95
CA LEU A 705 -57.24 16.15 -33.02
C LEU A 705 -57.69 15.36 -31.79
N THR A 706 -58.88 15.68 -31.29
CA THR A 706 -59.46 15.05 -30.11
C THR A 706 -59.74 13.57 -30.34
N ALA A 707 -60.43 13.21 -31.41
CA ALA A 707 -60.84 11.83 -31.67
C ALA A 707 -59.63 10.92 -31.98
N THR A 708 -58.59 11.46 -32.62
CA THR A 708 -57.41 10.70 -33.03
C THR A 708 -56.33 10.62 -31.94
N LEU A 709 -56.09 11.69 -31.18
CA LEU A 709 -55.04 11.74 -30.16
C LEU A 709 -55.52 11.23 -28.79
N PHE A 710 -56.79 11.41 -28.43
CA PHE A 710 -57.31 10.95 -27.13
C PHE A 710 -57.15 9.44 -26.89
N PRO A 711 -57.31 8.55 -27.90
CA PRO A 711 -57.00 7.12 -27.74
C PRO A 711 -55.50 6.82 -27.56
N GLN A 712 -54.62 7.72 -28.01
CA GLN A 712 -53.15 7.58 -27.92
C GLN A 712 -52.62 8.13 -26.59
N ILE A 713 -53.32 9.11 -26.01
CA ILE A 713 -53.06 9.69 -24.70
C ILE A 713 -53.51 8.68 -23.64
N GLU A 714 -52.54 7.95 -23.06
CA GLU A 714 -52.80 7.03 -21.95
C GLU A 714 -53.45 7.74 -20.75
N ARG A 715 -54.17 7.01 -19.87
CA ARG A 715 -54.79 7.59 -18.66
C ARG A 715 -53.75 8.29 -17.77
N GLY A 716 -53.78 9.62 -17.75
CA GLY A 716 -52.92 10.44 -16.90
C GLY A 716 -52.80 11.88 -17.44
N PRO A 717 -52.18 12.79 -16.68
CA PRO A 717 -52.02 14.17 -17.12
C PRO A 717 -50.81 14.33 -18.06
N TYR A 718 -50.89 15.30 -18.98
CA TYR A 718 -49.87 15.59 -20.00
C TYR A 718 -49.48 17.07 -19.99
N VAL A 719 -48.31 17.38 -20.54
CA VAL A 719 -47.85 18.74 -20.84
C VAL A 719 -47.72 18.93 -22.35
N LEU A 720 -48.03 20.13 -22.81
CA LEU A 720 -47.73 20.61 -24.16
C LEU A 720 -46.46 21.43 -24.09
N GLN A 721 -45.51 21.18 -25.00
CA GLN A 721 -44.24 21.87 -25.05
C GLN A 721 -43.89 22.26 -26.48
N GLU A 722 -43.37 23.47 -26.67
CA GLU A 722 -42.79 23.93 -27.93
C GLU A 722 -41.77 22.91 -28.47
N ALA A 723 -41.88 22.57 -29.76
CA ALA A 723 -40.85 21.80 -30.45
C ALA A 723 -39.69 22.71 -30.86
N VAL A 724 -38.67 22.81 -30.00
CA VAL A 724 -37.48 23.62 -30.28
C VAL A 724 -36.81 23.20 -31.59
N ARG A 725 -36.53 24.16 -32.46
CA ARG A 725 -35.77 23.95 -33.71
C ARG A 725 -34.29 23.73 -33.43
N ARG A 726 -33.96 22.51 -33.01
CA ARG A 726 -32.61 22.05 -32.65
C ARG A 726 -31.65 22.14 -33.83
N LYS A 727 -30.40 22.56 -33.58
CA LYS A 727 -29.31 22.43 -34.56
C LYS A 727 -29.10 20.98 -34.97
N LYS A 728 -28.76 20.80 -36.25
CA LYS A 728 -28.45 19.51 -36.85
C LYS A 728 -26.96 19.38 -37.16
N LEU A 729 -26.44 18.15 -37.06
CA LEU A 729 -25.16 17.75 -37.61
C LEU A 729 -25.39 16.62 -38.60
N ASN A 730 -25.17 16.87 -39.89
CA ASN A 730 -25.37 15.88 -40.97
C ASN A 730 -26.74 15.19 -40.85
N GLU A 731 -27.83 15.97 -40.87
CA GLU A 731 -29.23 15.54 -40.66
C GLU A 731 -29.62 15.03 -39.28
N HIS A 732 -28.68 14.89 -38.33
CA HIS A 732 -29.01 14.43 -36.98
C HIS A 732 -29.26 15.61 -36.05
N TYR A 733 -30.41 15.64 -35.36
CA TYR A 733 -30.67 16.56 -34.27
C TYR A 733 -29.68 16.34 -33.14
N VAL A 734 -29.18 17.43 -32.55
CA VAL A 734 -28.15 17.40 -31.51
C VAL A 734 -28.74 17.81 -30.16
N GLU A 735 -28.67 16.89 -29.20
CA GLU A 735 -28.88 17.17 -27.78
C GLU A 735 -27.57 16.95 -27.01
N ILE A 736 -27.36 17.70 -25.94
CA ILE A 736 -26.16 17.60 -25.11
C ILE A 736 -26.60 17.30 -23.69
N ARG A 737 -26.23 16.12 -23.19
CA ARG A 737 -26.35 15.77 -21.78
C ARG A 737 -25.14 16.30 -21.03
N VAL A 738 -25.37 17.22 -20.09
CA VAL A 738 -24.34 17.84 -19.26
C VAL A 738 -24.36 17.23 -17.87
N TYR A 739 -23.27 16.58 -17.48
CA TYR A 739 -23.14 15.97 -16.16
C TYR A 739 -22.59 16.99 -15.16
N MET A 740 -23.40 17.34 -14.17
CA MET A 740 -23.04 18.20 -13.05
C MET A 740 -22.90 17.34 -11.79
N GLN A 741 -21.80 17.50 -11.07
CA GLN A 741 -21.56 16.81 -9.81
C GLN A 741 -20.93 17.75 -8.79
N LYS A 742 -21.18 17.48 -7.51
CA LYS A 742 -20.40 18.10 -6.43
C LYS A 742 -19.04 17.44 -6.31
N ASN A 743 -18.01 18.26 -6.11
CA ASN A 743 -16.68 17.78 -5.78
C ASN A 743 -16.55 17.51 -4.26
N GLY A 744 -15.34 17.13 -3.81
CA GLY A 744 -15.07 16.89 -2.38
C GLY A 744 -15.27 18.11 -1.47
N ARG A 745 -15.35 19.32 -2.04
CA ARG A 745 -15.64 20.58 -1.35
C ARG A 745 -17.13 20.96 -1.40
N MET A 746 -17.99 20.03 -1.83
CA MET A 746 -19.43 20.22 -1.98
C MET A 746 -19.83 21.34 -2.95
N LYS A 747 -18.96 21.68 -3.93
CA LYS A 747 -19.23 22.71 -4.96
C LYS A 747 -19.61 22.08 -6.30
N TRP A 748 -20.59 22.67 -6.98
CA TRP A 748 -21.03 22.26 -8.31
C TRP A 748 -19.95 22.48 -9.37
N VAL A 749 -19.63 21.41 -10.09
CA VAL A 749 -18.69 21.41 -11.22
C VAL A 749 -19.24 20.58 -12.37
N ARG A 750 -18.96 21.02 -13.61
CA ARG A 750 -19.23 20.22 -14.80
C ARG A 750 -18.22 19.07 -14.88
N THR A 751 -18.69 17.83 -14.88
CA THR A 751 -17.85 16.65 -15.04
C THR A 751 -17.57 16.35 -16.49
N GLY A 752 -18.60 16.38 -17.33
CA GLY A 752 -18.45 16.08 -18.74
C GLY A 752 -19.72 16.36 -19.51
N MET A 753 -19.63 16.20 -20.82
CA MET A 753 -20.76 16.36 -21.74
C MET A 753 -20.75 15.21 -22.75
N VAL A 754 -21.92 14.68 -23.04
CA VAL A 754 -22.14 13.70 -24.10
C VAL A 754 -23.16 14.27 -25.07
N ALA A 755 -22.83 14.27 -26.36
CA ALA A 755 -23.78 14.64 -27.39
C ALA A 755 -24.59 13.39 -27.77
N ARG A 756 -25.90 13.51 -27.74
CA ARG A 756 -26.87 12.49 -28.14
C ARG A 756 -27.45 12.93 -29.48
N LEU A 757 -27.30 12.09 -30.50
CA LEU A 757 -27.73 12.36 -31.87
C LEU A 757 -28.92 11.48 -32.21
N THR A 758 -29.88 12.01 -32.96
CA THR A 758 -30.99 11.23 -33.54
C THR A 758 -31.36 11.79 -34.91
N ASN A 759 -31.75 10.93 -35.84
CA ASN A 759 -32.32 11.29 -37.14
C ASN A 759 -33.85 11.48 -37.07
N GLU A 760 -34.46 11.23 -35.92
CA GLU A 760 -35.90 11.34 -35.70
C GLU A 760 -36.27 12.60 -34.91
N GLY A 761 -37.53 13.02 -34.99
CA GLY A 761 -38.06 14.11 -34.17
C GLY A 761 -38.00 13.82 -32.66
N ILE A 762 -38.14 12.55 -32.26
CA ILE A 762 -38.13 12.11 -30.86
C ILE A 762 -36.96 11.17 -30.63
N MET A 763 -36.14 11.46 -29.60
CA MET A 763 -35.03 10.60 -29.23
C MET A 763 -35.49 9.42 -28.38
N THR A 764 -35.20 8.19 -28.81
CA THR A 764 -35.48 6.95 -28.09
C THR A 764 -34.20 6.14 -27.88
N VAL A 765 -34.26 5.06 -27.09
CA VAL A 765 -33.09 4.18 -26.85
C VAL A 765 -32.61 3.50 -28.13
N GLU A 766 -33.49 3.28 -29.10
CA GLU A 766 -33.18 2.61 -30.37
C GLU A 766 -32.56 3.57 -31.39
N THR A 767 -32.90 4.87 -31.30
CA THR A 767 -32.52 5.88 -32.30
C THR A 767 -31.38 6.79 -31.81
N GLU A 768 -31.00 6.70 -30.53
CA GLU A 768 -29.93 7.51 -29.97
C GLU A 768 -28.53 7.02 -30.38
N ILE A 769 -27.71 7.95 -30.86
CA ILE A 769 -26.30 7.73 -31.15
C ILE A 769 -25.47 8.65 -30.25
N ASN A 770 -24.75 8.04 -29.31
CA ASN A 770 -23.90 8.78 -28.38
C ASN A 770 -22.54 9.11 -29.00
N ARG A 771 -22.11 10.36 -28.86
CA ARG A 771 -20.80 10.88 -29.30
C ARG A 771 -20.19 11.79 -28.24
N ARG A 772 -18.87 11.94 -28.28
CA ARG A 772 -18.20 12.93 -27.43
C ARG A 772 -18.66 14.33 -27.82
N ALA A 773 -19.19 15.09 -26.86
CA ALA A 773 -19.65 16.45 -27.12
C ALA A 773 -18.55 17.36 -27.67
N SER A 774 -17.29 17.12 -27.32
CA SER A 774 -16.15 17.88 -27.87
C SER A 774 -16.02 17.75 -29.39
N ILE A 775 -16.34 16.56 -29.95
CA ILE A 775 -16.26 16.28 -31.39
C ILE A 775 -17.46 16.91 -32.11
N VAL A 776 -18.65 16.80 -31.53
CA VAL A 776 -19.86 17.38 -32.12
C VAL A 776 -19.77 18.91 -32.10
N LEU A 777 -19.39 19.50 -30.96
CA LEU A 777 -19.21 20.95 -30.83
C LEU A 777 -18.08 21.51 -31.72
N SER A 778 -17.04 20.75 -32.04
CA SER A 778 -16.01 21.21 -32.99
C SER A 778 -16.50 21.25 -34.43
N LYS A 779 -17.49 20.42 -34.78
CA LYS A 779 -18.11 20.44 -36.11
C LYS A 779 -19.17 21.53 -36.22
N LEU A 780 -19.98 21.73 -35.17
CA LEU A 780 -20.98 22.79 -35.12
C LEU A 780 -20.35 24.19 -35.01
N TYR A 781 -19.22 24.31 -34.30
CA TYR A 781 -18.47 25.56 -34.12
C TYR A 781 -17.00 25.33 -34.46
N PRO A 782 -16.62 25.42 -35.75
CA PRO A 782 -15.23 25.25 -36.18
C PRO A 782 -14.29 26.28 -35.54
N ASN A 783 -14.76 27.53 -35.36
CA ASN A 783 -14.02 28.59 -34.70
C ASN A 783 -13.77 28.26 -33.21
N PRO A 784 -12.49 28.17 -32.75
CA PRO A 784 -12.16 27.87 -31.37
C PRO A 784 -12.72 28.85 -30.33
N ASN A 785 -12.85 30.14 -30.68
CA ASN A 785 -13.34 31.18 -29.77
C ASN A 785 -14.84 31.05 -29.52
N GLU A 786 -15.64 30.94 -30.58
CA GLU A 786 -17.09 30.67 -30.49
C GLU A 786 -17.36 29.36 -29.74
N ARG A 787 -16.60 28.31 -30.07
CA ARG A 787 -16.69 27.02 -29.38
C ARG A 787 -16.37 27.13 -27.88
N ARG A 788 -15.46 28.01 -27.48
CA ARG A 788 -15.14 28.27 -26.07
C ARG A 788 -16.29 29.05 -25.40
N ILE A 789 -16.84 30.05 -26.07
CA ILE A 789 -17.97 30.86 -25.58
C ILE A 789 -19.18 29.97 -25.31
N ILE A 790 -19.63 29.18 -26.29
CA ILE A 790 -20.81 28.31 -26.13
C ILE A 790 -20.59 27.26 -25.02
N LYS A 791 -19.39 26.68 -24.91
CA LYS A 791 -19.05 25.75 -23.81
C LYS A 791 -19.12 26.42 -22.44
N ASN A 792 -18.69 27.66 -22.33
CA ASN A 792 -18.74 28.42 -21.07
C ASN A 792 -20.18 28.81 -20.73
N GLN A 793 -20.98 29.23 -21.72
CA GLN A 793 -22.41 29.50 -21.54
C GLN A 793 -23.17 28.26 -21.08
N ILE A 794 -22.99 27.11 -21.75
CA ILE A 794 -23.56 25.82 -21.31
C ILE A 794 -23.21 25.55 -19.85
N THR A 795 -21.92 25.68 -19.49
CA THR A 795 -21.47 25.42 -18.11
C THR A 795 -22.10 26.38 -17.10
N LYS A 796 -22.24 27.67 -17.45
CA LYS A 796 -22.84 28.69 -16.58
C LYS A 796 -24.33 28.42 -16.37
N VAL A 797 -25.07 28.17 -17.45
CA VAL A 797 -26.50 27.86 -17.42
C VAL A 797 -26.76 26.59 -16.61
N THR A 798 -26.09 25.48 -16.94
CA THR A 798 -26.32 24.21 -16.23
C THR A 798 -25.90 24.26 -14.77
N LYS A 799 -24.88 25.08 -14.42
CA LYS A 799 -24.52 25.34 -13.03
C LYS A 799 -25.63 26.09 -12.30
N SER A 800 -26.17 27.13 -12.90
CA SER A 800 -27.27 27.89 -12.29
C SER A 800 -28.54 27.06 -12.16
N VAL A 801 -28.81 26.13 -13.08
CA VAL A 801 -29.93 25.18 -13.02
C VAL A 801 -29.81 24.25 -11.81
N VAL A 802 -28.65 23.62 -11.59
CA VAL A 802 -28.47 22.73 -10.43
C VAL A 802 -28.53 23.49 -9.11
N GLU A 803 -28.03 24.73 -9.06
CA GLU A 803 -28.14 25.60 -7.89
C GLU A 803 -29.61 25.97 -7.61
N THR A 804 -30.40 26.33 -8.63
CA THR A 804 -31.84 26.57 -8.47
C THR A 804 -32.57 25.36 -7.91
N ILE A 805 -32.33 24.18 -8.48
CA ILE A 805 -32.96 22.94 -8.00
C ILE A 805 -32.54 22.63 -6.55
N GLU A 806 -31.27 22.82 -6.21
CA GLU A 806 -30.74 22.59 -4.86
C GLU A 806 -31.38 23.52 -3.82
N HIS A 807 -31.65 24.77 -4.18
CA HIS A 807 -32.40 25.68 -3.31
C HIS A 807 -33.82 25.18 -3.02
N THR A 808 -34.45 24.45 -3.94
CA THR A 808 -35.80 23.91 -3.76
C THR A 808 -35.85 22.59 -3.00
N VAL A 809 -34.99 21.63 -3.34
CA VAL A 809 -35.07 20.25 -2.80
C VAL A 809 -34.08 19.95 -1.67
N GLY A 810 -33.16 20.87 -1.40
CA GLY A 810 -32.03 20.68 -0.50
C GLY A 810 -30.82 20.04 -1.20
N THR A 811 -29.78 19.76 -0.42
CA THR A 811 -28.47 19.35 -0.95
C THR A 811 -28.51 18.00 -1.68
N PHE A 812 -27.90 17.93 -2.86
CA PHE A 812 -27.68 16.68 -3.60
C PHE A 812 -26.34 16.67 -4.36
N GLY A 813 -25.94 15.51 -4.88
CA GLY A 813 -24.58 15.23 -5.34
C GLY A 813 -24.38 15.19 -6.84
N GLU A 814 -25.41 14.80 -7.61
CA GLU A 814 -25.31 14.72 -9.07
C GLU A 814 -26.63 15.02 -9.79
N LEU A 815 -26.54 15.62 -10.97
CA LEU A 815 -27.67 15.83 -11.89
C LEU A 815 -27.15 15.89 -13.33
N ALA A 816 -27.89 15.30 -14.26
CA ALA A 816 -27.70 15.57 -15.68
C ALA A 816 -28.72 16.60 -16.16
N VAL A 817 -28.25 17.58 -16.93
CA VAL A 817 -29.11 18.56 -17.61
C VAL A 817 -29.04 18.27 -19.10
N ASP A 818 -30.18 17.92 -19.69
CA ASP A 818 -30.31 17.69 -21.12
C ASP A 818 -30.70 18.99 -21.78
N ILE A 819 -29.84 19.48 -22.67
CA ILE A 819 -30.05 20.73 -23.40
C ILE A 819 -30.01 20.48 -24.90
N CYS A 820 -30.52 21.42 -25.67
CA CYS A 820 -30.19 21.58 -27.07
C CYS A 820 -29.71 23.02 -27.34
N ILE A 821 -29.12 23.21 -28.52
CA ILE A 821 -28.83 24.53 -29.05
C ILE A 821 -29.74 24.71 -30.26
N ASP A 822 -30.54 25.77 -30.28
CA ASP A 822 -31.42 26.04 -31.40
C ASP A 822 -30.66 26.64 -32.59
N GLN A 823 -31.36 26.75 -33.73
CA GLN A 823 -30.82 27.33 -34.96
C GLN A 823 -30.29 28.78 -34.83
N TYR A 824 -30.64 29.49 -33.74
CA TYR A 824 -30.22 30.85 -33.44
C TYR A 824 -29.15 30.93 -32.34
N ASP A 825 -28.49 29.81 -32.02
CA ASP A 825 -27.44 29.73 -31.01
C ASP A 825 -27.91 29.95 -29.56
N THR A 826 -29.20 29.81 -29.31
CA THR A 826 -29.77 29.87 -27.96
C THR A 826 -29.81 28.48 -27.32
N ILE A 827 -29.40 28.41 -26.05
CA ILE A 827 -29.45 27.18 -25.27
C ILE A 827 -30.88 26.98 -24.78
N LYS A 828 -31.45 25.79 -25.01
CA LYS A 828 -32.74 25.40 -24.44
C LYS A 828 -32.59 24.15 -23.56
N ILE A 829 -33.13 24.20 -22.35
CA ILE A 829 -33.14 23.11 -21.36
C ILE A 829 -34.36 22.25 -21.63
N LEU A 830 -34.13 20.98 -21.95
CA LEU A 830 -35.19 20.04 -22.30
C LEU A 830 -35.66 19.25 -21.08
N GLU A 831 -34.72 18.77 -20.26
CA GLU A 831 -35.00 17.91 -19.12
C GLU A 831 -33.86 17.95 -18.09
N VAL A 832 -34.18 17.61 -16.84
CA VAL A 832 -33.22 17.39 -15.76
C VAL A 832 -33.39 15.98 -15.19
N ASN A 833 -32.28 15.27 -14.95
CA ASN A 833 -32.30 13.86 -14.56
C ASN A 833 -31.42 13.58 -13.34
N ALA A 834 -32.05 13.08 -12.28
CA ALA A 834 -31.43 12.79 -10.98
C ALA A 834 -30.77 11.41 -10.85
N LYS A 835 -30.97 10.50 -11.82
CA LYS A 835 -30.32 9.18 -11.87
C LYS A 835 -29.66 8.97 -13.24
N PRO A 836 -28.68 9.80 -13.61
CA PRO A 836 -28.15 9.77 -14.95
C PRO A 836 -27.42 8.46 -15.25
N ASP A 837 -27.63 7.96 -16.47
CA ASP A 837 -26.81 6.86 -17.01
C ASP A 837 -25.38 7.35 -17.24
N ASN A 838 -24.41 6.48 -17.02
CA ASN A 838 -23.01 6.81 -17.32
C ASN A 838 -22.71 6.55 -18.80
N LEU A 839 -22.99 7.54 -19.65
CA LEU A 839 -22.77 7.44 -21.09
C LEU A 839 -21.29 7.58 -21.49
N PHE A 840 -20.37 7.89 -20.55
CA PHE A 840 -18.96 8.08 -20.88
C PHE A 840 -18.29 6.81 -21.41
N SER A 841 -18.70 5.63 -20.94
CA SER A 841 -18.20 4.34 -21.46
C SER A 841 -18.60 4.13 -22.93
N GLN A 842 -19.83 4.49 -23.30
CA GLN A 842 -20.35 4.32 -24.67
C GLN A 842 -19.61 5.20 -25.69
N VAL A 843 -19.00 6.31 -25.24
CA VAL A 843 -18.22 7.22 -26.10
C VAL A 843 -16.70 7.10 -25.86
N ASN A 844 -16.26 5.99 -25.26
CA ASN A 844 -14.87 5.69 -24.93
C ASN A 844 -14.17 6.80 -24.11
N ALA A 845 -14.90 7.59 -23.33
CA ALA A 845 -14.38 8.69 -22.52
C ALA A 845 -14.00 8.23 -21.10
N TYR A 846 -13.10 7.24 -21.02
CA TYR A 846 -12.71 6.59 -19.75
C TYR A 846 -12.17 7.58 -18.69
N LYS A 847 -11.45 8.64 -19.10
CA LYS A 847 -11.00 9.70 -18.18
C LYS A 847 -12.18 10.41 -17.50
N LEU A 848 -13.24 10.70 -18.24
CA LEU A 848 -14.46 11.32 -17.69
C LEU A 848 -15.25 10.33 -16.84
N ARG A 849 -15.28 9.05 -17.22
CA ARG A 849 -15.87 7.98 -16.41
C ARG A 849 -15.21 7.89 -15.03
N ASN A 850 -13.87 7.87 -15.00
CA ASN A 850 -13.10 7.83 -13.77
C ASN A 850 -13.33 9.10 -12.94
N LEU A 851 -13.31 10.28 -13.57
CA LEU A 851 -13.57 11.54 -12.89
C LEU A 851 -14.97 11.58 -12.27
N ALA A 852 -15.98 11.06 -12.97
CA ALA A 852 -17.35 11.01 -12.49
C ALA A 852 -17.51 10.12 -11.25
N ALA A 853 -16.92 8.92 -11.29
CA ALA A 853 -16.88 8.02 -10.14
C ALA A 853 -16.08 8.64 -8.99
N GLN A 854 -14.91 9.24 -9.27
CA GLN A 854 -14.09 9.89 -8.25
C GLN A 854 -14.84 11.02 -7.53
N ARG A 855 -15.54 11.88 -8.25
CA ARG A 855 -16.33 12.98 -7.67
C ARG A 855 -17.48 12.45 -6.81
N LEU A 856 -18.19 11.42 -7.29
CA LEU A 856 -19.22 10.72 -6.51
C LEU A 856 -18.66 10.23 -5.17
N LEU A 857 -17.51 9.56 -5.19
CA LEU A 857 -16.87 9.04 -3.97
C LEU A 857 -16.31 10.15 -3.07
N ASN A 858 -15.80 11.24 -3.64
CA ASN A 858 -15.34 12.40 -2.88
C ASN A 858 -16.52 13.07 -2.15
N TYR A 859 -17.65 13.24 -2.84
CA TYR A 859 -18.84 13.80 -2.24
C TYR A 859 -19.44 12.88 -1.16
N ALA A 860 -19.47 11.56 -1.38
CA ALA A 860 -19.86 10.59 -0.36
C ALA A 860 -18.92 10.65 0.87
N THR A 861 -17.61 10.80 0.65
CA THR A 861 -16.64 10.99 1.74
C THR A 861 -16.97 12.26 2.55
N ALA A 862 -17.28 13.38 1.88
CA ALA A 862 -17.66 14.62 2.55
C ALA A 862 -18.97 14.48 3.35
N LEU A 863 -20.00 13.81 2.80
CA LEU A 863 -21.26 13.54 3.51
C LEU A 863 -21.07 12.67 4.76
N SER A 864 -20.06 11.79 4.77
CA SER A 864 -19.70 10.97 5.93
C SER A 864 -18.82 11.68 6.97
N GLY A 865 -18.45 12.96 6.75
CA GLY A 865 -17.61 13.74 7.67
C GLY A 865 -16.09 13.47 7.56
N PHE A 866 -15.67 12.56 6.68
CA PHE A 866 -14.25 12.29 6.45
C PHE A 866 -13.59 13.38 5.60
N VAL A 867 -12.34 13.72 5.92
CA VAL A 867 -11.57 14.72 5.17
C VAL A 867 -11.09 14.14 3.83
N TRP A 868 -11.36 14.88 2.75
CA TRP A 868 -10.87 14.58 1.42
C TRP A 868 -9.51 15.27 1.16
N ASN A 869 -8.64 14.64 0.37
CA ASN A 869 -7.26 15.09 0.13
C ASN A 869 -7.13 15.78 -1.24
N ASP A 870 -6.79 17.07 -1.26
CA ASP A 870 -6.77 17.93 -2.46
C ASP A 870 -5.90 17.37 -3.61
N LYS A 871 -4.80 16.68 -3.28
CA LYS A 871 -3.82 16.16 -4.26
C LYS A 871 -4.39 15.12 -5.23
N GLU A 872 -5.55 14.53 -4.94
CA GLU A 872 -6.17 13.51 -5.80
C GLU A 872 -6.98 14.10 -6.97
N GLU A 873 -7.41 15.37 -6.91
CA GLU A 873 -8.11 16.03 -8.04
C GLU A 873 -7.15 16.64 -9.08
N SER A 874 -5.92 16.98 -8.69
CA SER A 874 -4.91 17.62 -9.55
C SER A 874 -4.15 16.68 -10.49
N GLY A 875 -4.42 15.37 -10.46
CA GLY A 875 -3.74 14.34 -11.28
C GLY A 875 -4.16 14.28 -12.76
N GLY A 876 -4.91 15.26 -13.25
CA GLY A 876 -5.25 15.39 -14.66
C GLY A 876 -5.64 16.82 -14.96
N PHE A 877 -5.35 17.27 -16.19
CA PHE A 877 -5.54 18.63 -16.72
C PHE A 877 -4.32 19.55 -16.61
N SER A 878 -3.25 19.17 -17.31
CA SER A 878 -2.69 20.02 -18.37
C SER A 878 -3.31 19.59 -19.70
#